data_AF-A0A913HS77-F1
#
_entry.id   AF-A0A913HS77-F1
#
_cell.length_a   1.000
_cell.length_b   1.000
_cell.length_c   1.000
_cell.angle_alpha   90.00
_cell.angle_beta   90.00
_cell.angle_gamma   90.00
#
_symmetry.space_group_name_H-M   'P 1'
#
loop_
_entity.id
_entity.type
_entity.pdbx_description
1 polymer ?
#
loop_
_entity_poly.entity_id
_entity_poly.type
_entity_poly.pdbx_seq_one_letter_code
_entity_poly.pdbx_strand_id
1 'polypeptide(L)'
;MQSDHEKRKQISVHGIAQVENVSNIKGSFNRHLHFSVIKDRNVATPRDYFNALALTVRDHLVSRWIRTQQYYYEKDPKRIYYLSLEFYMGRTLSNTMINLGMQAACDEALYQLGLDIEDLQEIEEDAGLGNGGLGRLAACFLDSMATLGIPAYGYGLRYEYGIFKQTIVDGWQAEEPDNWLRYDNPWEKSRPEYMIPVNFYGKVVRDQNGKANWVDTQIVFAMPYDTPIPGYHNNVVNTLRLWSAKAENHFHLKFFNDGDYLQAVIDRNISENITRVLYPNDNMFSGKELRLKQQYFLVAATLQDIIRRFKNSKYGCRDIVRVDFASFPEKVAIQLNDTHPSIGIPELIRLLVDVEGLSMEKAFDICVKTFAYTNHTLLPEALERWPVHLMQNLLPRHLEIIYEINQRFMDEVAKKYPGDFDRMRRMSIIEEADSMGEKRINMAHLCIVSSHTVNGVAALHSDLLKSQTFKDFNEFYPGKFQNKTNGITPRRWLLMSNPSLSEVITEKIGEDWITNLDELQKLKEFANNPAFLDDIMRVKQENKLKVAEWLKSEYNIKVSTDSLFDIHVKRIHEYKRQLLNVLHVITLYNRIKANPNGKYVPRTVMYGGKAAPGYHMAKQIIKLINSVAGIINNDPIVGDKLKVVFLENYRVSMAEKIIPAADLSEQISTAGTEASGTGNMKFMVNGALTIGTLDGANVEMAEEMGKENIFIFGMTVEEVENLQRKGYNSMDFINKNSELKQIVDQIEGGFFTPDEPKLLQDLANSLKYHDRFLVCADYESYIKCQEKVNETYNDKEKWAQMALYNIASSGKFSTDRTISEYAREIWGITPGEIELPAPYEGKAVA
;
A
#
# COMPACT_ATOMS: atom_id res chain seq x y z
N MET A 1 7.17 33.63 -3.79
CA MET A 1 6.36 34.01 -2.60
C MET A 1 4.98 34.38 -3.10
N GLN A 2 4.01 33.47 -2.93
CA GLN A 2 2.60 33.80 -3.06
C GLN A 2 2.25 34.90 -2.05
N SER A 3 1.39 35.83 -2.44
CA SER A 3 0.80 36.77 -1.49
C SER A 3 0.00 36.02 -0.42
N ASP A 4 -0.15 36.60 0.77
CA ASP A 4 -1.03 36.05 1.81
C ASP A 4 -2.44 35.77 1.28
N HIS A 5 -2.91 36.54 0.30
CA HIS A 5 -4.20 36.33 -0.37
C HIS A 5 -4.20 35.08 -1.28
N GLU A 6 -3.12 34.82 -2.00
CA GLU A 6 -3.01 33.62 -2.85
C GLU A 6 -2.85 32.36 -2.01
N LYS A 7 -2.15 32.45 -0.87
CA LYS A 7 -2.09 31.36 0.11
C LYS A 7 -3.45 31.07 0.74
N ARG A 8 -4.27 32.11 0.94
CA ARG A 8 -5.57 32.03 1.64
C ARG A 8 -6.78 32.06 0.71
N LYS A 9 -6.68 31.57 -0.53
CA LYS A 9 -7.90 31.19 -1.22
C LYS A 9 -8.59 30.14 -0.35
N GLN A 10 -9.63 30.54 0.39
CA GLN A 10 -10.50 29.62 1.11
C GLN A 10 -11.24 28.82 0.05
N ILE A 11 -10.69 27.64 -0.23
CA ILE A 11 -11.23 26.72 -1.22
C ILE A 11 -12.56 26.21 -0.65
N SER A 12 -13.64 26.41 -1.38
CA SER A 12 -15.01 26.07 -0.95
C SER A 12 -15.14 24.63 -0.42
N VAL A 13 -14.40 23.70 -1.05
CA VAL A 13 -14.35 22.27 -0.71
C VAL A 13 -13.81 21.96 0.69
N HIS A 14 -13.18 22.92 1.39
CA HIS A 14 -12.70 22.76 2.76
C HIS A 14 -13.76 23.13 3.83
N GLY A 15 -14.96 23.53 3.39
CA GLY A 15 -16.08 23.91 4.25
C GLY A 15 -16.05 25.36 4.71
N ILE A 16 -17.12 25.80 5.37
CA ILE A 16 -17.29 27.17 5.86
C ILE A 16 -16.78 27.28 7.30
N ALA A 17 -15.86 28.22 7.55
CA ALA A 17 -15.37 28.53 8.90
C ALA A 17 -16.42 29.29 9.72
N GLN A 18 -17.35 28.57 10.35
CA GLN A 18 -18.33 29.18 11.26
C GLN A 18 -17.62 29.79 12.49
N VAL A 19 -18.01 31.01 12.85
CA VAL A 19 -17.36 31.80 13.93
C VAL A 19 -17.32 31.04 15.27
N GLU A 20 -18.40 30.33 15.61
CA GLU A 20 -18.48 29.52 16.83
C GLU A 20 -17.47 28.37 16.83
N ASN A 21 -17.32 27.67 15.69
CA ASN A 21 -16.36 26.58 15.54
C ASN A 21 -14.92 27.08 15.67
N VAL A 22 -14.59 28.21 15.04
CA VAL A 22 -13.26 28.84 15.14
C VAL A 22 -12.92 29.19 16.59
N SER A 23 -13.87 29.79 17.32
CA SER A 23 -13.69 30.12 18.75
C SER A 23 -13.45 28.87 19.61
N ASN A 24 -14.26 27.83 19.40
CA ASN A 24 -14.15 26.55 20.11
C ASN A 24 -12.81 25.85 19.84
N ILE A 25 -12.35 25.84 18.58
CA ILE A 25 -11.05 25.27 18.19
C ILE A 25 -9.91 26.02 18.87
N LYS A 26 -9.92 27.36 18.87
CA LYS A 26 -8.89 28.16 19.58
C LYS A 26 -8.87 27.86 21.09
N GLY A 27 -10.05 27.72 21.70
CA GLY A 27 -10.20 27.35 23.11
C GLY A 27 -9.59 25.98 23.40
N SER A 28 -9.96 24.96 22.62
CA SER A 28 -9.45 23.60 22.79
C SER A 28 -7.94 23.49 22.51
N PHE A 29 -7.45 24.19 21.47
CA PHE A 29 -6.03 24.26 21.12
C PHE A 29 -5.20 24.80 22.29
N ASN A 30 -5.57 25.96 22.85
CA ASN A 30 -4.85 26.54 23.99
C ASN A 30 -4.97 25.67 25.24
N ARG A 31 -6.10 24.99 25.44
CA ARG A 31 -6.29 24.02 26.54
C ARG A 31 -5.32 22.85 26.40
N HIS A 32 -5.18 22.25 25.22
CA HIS A 32 -4.22 21.16 25.01
C HIS A 32 -2.77 21.64 25.11
N LEU A 33 -2.45 22.80 24.56
CA LEU A 33 -1.11 23.38 24.70
C LEU A 33 -0.71 23.53 26.17
N HIS A 34 -1.62 24.04 27.00
CA HIS A 34 -1.38 24.26 28.42
C HIS A 34 -1.41 22.98 29.27
N PHE A 35 -2.46 22.17 29.16
CA PHE A 35 -2.70 21.03 30.07
C PHE A 35 -2.19 19.68 29.56
N SER A 36 -2.12 19.48 28.24
CA SER A 36 -1.70 18.20 27.66
C SER A 36 -0.23 18.22 27.25
N VAL A 37 0.21 19.29 26.58
CA VAL A 37 1.61 19.44 26.11
C VAL A 37 2.50 20.09 27.18
N ILE A 38 1.90 20.75 28.18
CA ILE A 38 2.59 21.40 29.31
C ILE A 38 3.52 22.53 28.83
N LYS A 39 2.96 23.42 28.01
CA LYS A 39 3.68 24.56 27.43
C LYS A 39 2.89 25.85 27.59
N ASP A 40 3.63 26.94 27.73
CA ASP A 40 3.10 28.27 27.44
C ASP A 40 3.50 28.71 26.01
N ARG A 41 2.96 29.83 25.56
CA ARG A 41 3.21 30.36 24.21
C ARG A 41 4.66 30.85 24.00
N ASN A 42 5.41 31.13 25.06
CA ASN A 42 6.77 31.66 25.00
C ASN A 42 7.82 30.58 24.73
N VAL A 43 7.56 29.34 25.17
CA VAL A 43 8.49 28.20 25.04
C VAL A 43 7.96 27.06 24.15
N ALA A 44 6.79 27.26 23.53
CA ALA A 44 6.22 26.31 22.59
C ALA A 44 6.97 26.31 21.26
N THR A 45 7.32 25.13 20.80
CA THR A 45 7.94 24.87 19.49
C THR A 45 6.87 24.53 18.44
N PRO A 46 7.19 24.54 17.13
CA PRO A 46 6.27 24.05 16.10
C PRO A 46 5.71 22.65 16.38
N ARG A 47 6.53 21.76 16.96
CA ARG A 47 6.08 20.41 17.36
C ARG A 47 5.08 20.43 18.51
N ASP A 48 5.25 21.34 19.47
CA ASP A 48 4.29 21.53 20.56
C ASP A 48 2.93 22.01 20.01
N TYR A 49 2.95 22.93 19.03
CA TYR A 49 1.75 23.41 18.35
C TYR A 49 1.07 22.33 17.50
N PHE A 50 1.84 21.51 16.77
CA PHE A 50 1.32 20.35 16.06
C PHE A 50 0.60 19.39 17.01
N ASN A 51 1.22 19.02 18.14
CA ASN A 51 0.62 18.11 19.12
C ASN A 51 -0.68 18.69 19.72
N ALA A 52 -0.69 19.99 20.04
CA ALA A 52 -1.90 20.67 20.51
C ALA A 52 -3.04 20.63 19.47
N LEU A 53 -2.72 20.84 18.19
CA LEU A 53 -3.66 20.73 17.09
C LEU A 53 -4.16 19.29 16.89
N ALA A 54 -3.26 18.30 16.86
CA ALA A 54 -3.61 16.90 16.69
C ALA A 54 -4.55 16.40 17.80
N LEU A 55 -4.29 16.76 19.07
CA LEU A 55 -5.19 16.46 20.19
C LEU A 55 -6.53 17.18 20.06
N THR A 56 -6.52 18.44 19.62
CA THR A 56 -7.76 19.21 19.36
C THR A 56 -8.62 18.52 18.31
N VAL A 57 -8.05 18.11 17.19
CA VAL A 57 -8.77 17.39 16.13
C VAL A 57 -9.22 16.01 16.61
N ARG A 58 -8.38 15.29 17.36
CA ARG A 58 -8.71 13.98 17.93
C ARG A 58 -9.92 14.03 18.87
N ASP A 59 -10.09 15.08 19.67
CA ASP A 59 -11.26 15.21 20.56
C ASP A 59 -12.60 15.13 19.77
N HIS A 60 -12.64 15.61 18.52
CA HIS A 60 -13.82 15.52 17.65
C HIS A 60 -14.06 14.09 17.11
N LEU A 61 -13.04 13.23 17.07
CA LEU A 61 -13.16 11.82 16.71
C LEU A 61 -13.71 10.97 17.87
N VAL A 62 -13.31 11.26 19.12
CA VAL A 62 -13.58 10.39 20.28
C VAL A 62 -15.08 10.10 20.44
N SER A 63 -15.92 11.14 20.39
CA SER A 63 -17.38 10.99 20.55
C SER A 63 -18.00 10.22 19.39
N ARG A 64 -17.53 10.43 18.14
CA ARG A 64 -18.00 9.68 16.97
C ARG A 64 -17.59 8.22 17.05
N TRP A 65 -16.37 7.96 17.51
CA TRP A 65 -15.81 6.63 17.63
C TRP A 65 -16.51 5.79 18.70
N ILE A 66 -16.76 6.34 19.89
CA ILE A 66 -17.53 5.67 20.94
C ILE A 66 -18.92 5.30 20.42
N ARG A 67 -19.64 6.25 19.80
CA ARG A 67 -20.99 6.03 19.27
C ARG A 67 -21.02 5.00 18.14
N THR A 68 -20.01 5.00 17.25
CA THR A 68 -19.89 3.98 16.18
C THR A 68 -19.72 2.58 16.76
N GLN A 69 -18.80 2.41 17.73
CA GLN A 69 -18.60 1.11 18.37
C GLN A 69 -19.84 0.67 19.14
N GLN A 70 -20.49 1.59 19.87
CA GLN A 70 -21.77 1.32 20.56
C GLN A 70 -22.85 0.86 19.58
N TYR A 71 -23.02 1.56 18.45
CA TYR A 71 -23.97 1.19 17.41
C TYR A 71 -23.72 -0.23 16.88
N TYR A 72 -22.45 -0.58 16.61
CA TYR A 72 -22.10 -1.95 16.18
C TYR A 72 -22.41 -3.00 17.26
N TYR A 73 -22.24 -2.69 18.55
CA TYR A 73 -22.66 -3.60 19.63
C TYR A 73 -24.18 -3.71 19.76
N GLU A 74 -24.92 -2.61 19.58
CA GLU A 74 -26.39 -2.59 19.69
C GLU A 74 -27.06 -3.33 18.52
N LYS A 75 -26.58 -3.14 17.29
CA LYS A 75 -27.15 -3.76 16.08
C LYS A 75 -26.60 -5.15 15.79
N ASP A 76 -25.43 -5.48 16.32
CA ASP A 76 -24.68 -6.71 16.05
C ASP A 76 -24.64 -7.10 14.55
N PRO A 77 -24.18 -6.20 13.66
CA PRO A 77 -24.08 -6.52 12.24
C PRO A 77 -22.98 -7.56 11.99
N LYS A 78 -22.95 -8.14 10.80
CA LYS A 78 -21.80 -8.91 10.32
C LYS A 78 -20.58 -7.99 10.27
N ARG A 79 -19.48 -8.37 10.90
CA ARG A 79 -18.25 -7.57 10.99
C ARG A 79 -17.21 -8.04 9.99
N ILE A 80 -16.53 -7.08 9.37
CA ILE A 80 -15.47 -7.33 8.40
C ILE A 80 -14.12 -7.12 9.06
N TYR A 81 -13.24 -8.11 8.91
CA TYR A 81 -11.89 -8.09 9.46
C TYR A 81 -10.87 -8.15 8.32
N TYR A 82 -10.17 -7.05 8.08
CA TYR A 82 -9.14 -6.96 7.05
C TYR A 82 -7.76 -7.19 7.69
N LEU A 83 -7.16 -8.35 7.44
CA LEU A 83 -5.86 -8.72 8.02
C LEU A 83 -4.76 -8.38 7.03
N SER A 84 -3.83 -7.53 7.44
CA SER A 84 -2.68 -7.14 6.63
C SER A 84 -1.44 -6.94 7.50
N LEU A 85 -0.29 -7.42 7.01
CA LEU A 85 1.02 -7.11 7.60
C LEU A 85 1.44 -5.66 7.33
N GLU A 86 0.75 -4.97 6.41
CA GLU A 86 1.06 -3.62 5.97
C GLU A 86 -0.17 -2.68 5.99
N PHE A 87 -0.02 -1.48 6.54
CA PHE A 87 -0.94 -0.36 6.40
C PHE A 87 -0.14 0.93 6.16
N TYR A 88 -0.05 1.36 4.91
CA TYR A 88 0.74 2.54 4.56
C TYR A 88 -0.10 3.81 4.71
N MET A 89 -0.34 4.23 5.96
CA MET A 89 -1.32 5.24 6.31
C MET A 89 -0.91 6.66 5.86
N GLY A 90 0.38 7.00 5.98
CA GLY A 90 0.88 8.36 5.79
C GLY A 90 0.53 9.25 6.97
N ARG A 91 0.39 10.56 6.72
CA ARG A 91 -0.06 11.55 7.71
C ARG A 91 -1.57 11.48 7.93
N THR A 92 -2.02 11.72 9.15
CA THR A 92 -3.42 11.53 9.59
C THR A 92 -4.14 12.86 9.84
N LEU A 93 -3.42 13.94 10.17
CA LEU A 93 -4.02 15.23 10.53
C LEU A 93 -4.94 15.79 9.43
N SER A 94 -4.40 16.04 8.23
CA SER A 94 -5.17 16.61 7.11
C SER A 94 -6.35 15.73 6.71
N ASN A 95 -6.15 14.42 6.64
CA ASN A 95 -7.19 13.46 6.29
C ASN A 95 -8.33 13.47 7.32
N THR A 96 -8.01 13.62 8.61
CA THR A 96 -9.01 13.67 9.67
C THR A 96 -9.81 14.97 9.60
N MET A 97 -9.14 16.11 9.41
CA MET A 97 -9.81 17.40 9.30
C MET A 97 -10.75 17.46 8.09
N ILE A 98 -10.35 16.87 6.96
CA ILE A 98 -11.17 16.73 5.75
C ILE A 98 -12.37 15.83 5.99
N ASN A 99 -12.17 14.60 6.50
CA ASN A 99 -13.28 13.66 6.70
C ASN A 99 -14.29 14.14 7.76
N LEU A 100 -13.90 15.07 8.64
CA LEU A 100 -14.77 15.71 9.63
C LEU A 100 -15.36 17.05 9.19
N GLY A 101 -14.98 17.60 8.04
CA GLY A 101 -15.45 18.90 7.56
C GLY A 101 -14.99 20.09 8.41
N MET A 102 -13.81 20.01 9.02
CA MET A 102 -13.30 21.03 9.96
C MET A 102 -12.01 21.73 9.51
N GLN A 103 -11.50 21.42 8.32
CA GLN A 103 -10.25 21.99 7.78
C GLN A 103 -10.26 23.53 7.80
N ALA A 104 -11.28 24.17 7.23
CA ALA A 104 -11.37 25.63 7.17
C ALA A 104 -11.45 26.28 8.57
N ALA A 105 -12.17 25.64 9.51
CA ALA A 105 -12.29 26.15 10.87
C ALA A 105 -10.97 26.03 11.65
N CYS A 106 -10.20 24.97 11.41
CA CYS A 106 -8.85 24.81 11.97
C CYS A 106 -7.85 25.81 11.41
N ASP A 107 -7.87 26.00 10.09
CA ASP A 107 -7.00 26.95 9.40
C ASP A 107 -7.22 28.38 9.90
N GLU A 108 -8.46 28.85 9.90
CA GLU A 108 -8.81 30.19 10.41
C GLU A 108 -8.47 30.34 11.90
N ALA A 109 -8.68 29.31 12.72
CA ALA A 109 -8.33 29.32 14.14
C ALA A 109 -6.83 29.48 14.38
N LEU A 110 -6.00 28.74 13.64
CA LEU A 110 -4.53 28.80 13.74
C LEU A 110 -3.99 30.12 13.19
N TYR A 111 -4.57 30.59 12.08
CA TYR A 111 -4.23 31.88 11.51
C TYR A 111 -4.45 33.02 12.52
N GLN A 112 -5.60 33.05 13.21
CA GLN A 112 -5.86 34.02 14.28
C GLN A 112 -4.94 33.88 15.49
N LEU A 113 -4.30 32.72 15.66
CA LEU A 113 -3.28 32.47 16.66
C LEU A 113 -1.86 32.76 16.15
N GLY A 114 -1.69 33.24 14.92
CA GLY A 114 -0.39 33.54 14.32
C GLY A 114 0.42 32.30 13.93
N LEU A 115 -0.26 31.20 13.59
CA LEU A 115 0.35 29.93 13.18
C LEU A 115 -0.12 29.59 11.75
N ASP A 116 0.77 28.98 10.96
CA ASP A 116 0.46 28.43 9.64
C ASP A 116 0.12 26.94 9.77
N ILE A 117 -1.03 26.52 9.26
CA ILE A 117 -1.46 25.12 9.33
C ILE A 117 -0.57 24.21 8.47
N GLU A 118 -0.05 24.69 7.34
CA GLU A 118 0.80 23.90 6.44
C GLU A 118 2.13 23.56 7.12
N ASP A 119 2.72 24.52 7.83
CA ASP A 119 3.95 24.31 8.61
C ASP A 119 3.73 23.22 9.68
N LEU A 120 2.57 23.21 10.35
CA LEU A 120 2.26 22.21 11.36
C LEU A 120 1.98 20.83 10.75
N GLN A 121 1.35 20.76 9.58
CA GLN A 121 1.12 19.52 8.85
C GLN A 121 2.44 18.86 8.39
N GLU A 122 3.47 19.66 8.06
CA GLU A 122 4.80 19.13 7.68
C GLU A 122 5.58 18.52 8.84
N ILE A 123 5.25 18.86 10.10
CA ILE A 123 5.88 18.29 11.31
C ILE A 123 5.41 16.85 11.58
N GLU A 124 4.24 16.46 11.08
CA GLU A 124 3.71 15.10 11.27
C GLU A 124 4.58 14.07 10.54
N GLU A 125 5.00 13.02 11.27
CA GLU A 125 5.72 11.88 10.69
C GLU A 125 4.73 10.95 9.97
N ASP A 126 5.13 10.37 8.83
CA ASP A 126 4.33 9.35 8.17
C ASP A 126 4.25 8.09 9.05
N ALA A 127 3.04 7.55 9.26
CA ALA A 127 2.88 6.19 9.76
C ALA A 127 3.23 5.18 8.64
N GLY A 128 4.54 4.94 8.47
CA GLY A 128 5.17 4.12 7.44
C GLY A 128 5.04 2.60 7.65
N LEU A 129 3.86 2.13 8.08
CA LEU A 129 3.62 0.72 8.43
C LEU A 129 3.35 -0.17 7.21
N GLY A 130 3.86 0.22 6.04
CA GLY A 130 3.75 -0.53 4.79
C GLY A 130 4.85 -0.13 3.81
N ASN A 131 5.16 -1.01 2.86
CA ASN A 131 6.27 -0.82 1.93
C ASN A 131 5.86 -0.13 0.62
N GLY A 132 4.60 -0.26 0.21
CA GLY A 132 4.18 0.18 -1.11
C GLY A 132 2.70 -0.04 -1.41
N GLY A 133 2.40 -0.56 -2.61
CA GLY A 133 1.04 -0.70 -3.13
C GLY A 133 0.11 -1.51 -2.24
N LEU A 134 0.57 -2.66 -1.71
CA LEU A 134 -0.21 -3.54 -0.84
C LEU A 134 -0.69 -2.82 0.43
N GLY A 135 0.25 -2.23 1.18
CA GLY A 135 -0.08 -1.47 2.39
C GLY A 135 -0.91 -0.21 2.12
N ARG A 136 -0.68 0.47 0.99
CA ARG A 136 -1.45 1.66 0.64
C ARG A 136 -2.87 1.33 0.18
N LEU A 137 -3.07 0.19 -0.47
CA LEU A 137 -4.39 -0.34 -0.79
C LEU A 137 -5.18 -0.60 0.49
N ALA A 138 -4.58 -1.30 1.46
CA ALA A 138 -5.20 -1.54 2.76
C ALA A 138 -5.61 -0.23 3.48
N ALA A 139 -4.75 0.79 3.44
CA ALA A 139 -5.07 2.11 3.99
C ALA A 139 -6.25 2.81 3.26
N CYS A 140 -6.30 2.74 1.91
CA CYS A 140 -7.44 3.28 1.14
C CYS A 140 -8.73 2.48 1.38
N PHE A 141 -8.65 1.16 1.54
CA PHE A 141 -9.79 0.31 1.88
C PHE A 141 -10.39 0.66 3.24
N LEU A 142 -9.57 0.96 4.24
CA LEU A 142 -10.07 1.41 5.55
C LEU A 142 -10.89 2.72 5.44
N ASP A 143 -10.39 3.68 4.66
CA ASP A 143 -11.09 4.95 4.41
C ASP A 143 -12.44 4.73 3.68
N SER A 144 -12.46 3.88 2.64
CA SER A 144 -13.69 3.52 1.94
C SER A 144 -14.68 2.72 2.79
N MET A 145 -14.21 1.76 3.60
CA MET A 145 -15.09 1.03 4.51
C MET A 145 -15.74 1.95 5.55
N ALA A 146 -14.99 2.94 6.08
CA ALA A 146 -15.56 3.93 6.98
C ALA A 146 -16.56 4.86 6.27
N THR A 147 -16.22 5.34 5.06
CA THR A 147 -17.08 6.22 4.24
C THR A 147 -18.38 5.54 3.81
N LEU A 148 -18.34 4.25 3.51
CA LEU A 148 -19.50 3.44 3.13
C LEU A 148 -20.29 2.90 4.34
N GLY A 149 -19.96 3.29 5.57
CA GLY A 149 -20.65 2.84 6.78
C GLY A 149 -20.50 1.34 7.05
N ILE A 150 -19.47 0.69 6.53
CA ILE A 150 -19.25 -0.75 6.71
C ILE A 150 -18.66 -1.01 8.12
N PRO A 151 -19.23 -1.94 8.91
CA PRO A 151 -18.70 -2.31 10.23
C PRO A 151 -17.40 -3.12 10.12
N ALA A 152 -16.30 -2.42 9.84
CA ALA A 152 -15.00 -3.00 9.53
C ALA A 152 -13.92 -2.66 10.56
N TYR A 153 -12.97 -3.59 10.68
CA TYR A 153 -11.75 -3.44 11.45
C TYR A 153 -10.54 -3.82 10.61
N GLY A 154 -9.54 -2.95 10.56
CA GLY A 154 -8.20 -3.31 10.08
C GLY A 154 -7.39 -3.93 11.21
N TYR A 155 -6.70 -5.04 10.96
CA TYR A 155 -5.78 -5.66 11.91
C TYR A 155 -4.39 -5.78 11.31
N GLY A 156 -3.39 -5.27 12.02
CA GLY A 156 -1.98 -5.29 11.63
C GLY A 156 -1.02 -5.29 12.81
N LEU A 157 0.26 -5.03 12.54
CA LEU A 157 1.31 -4.92 13.57
C LEU A 157 1.72 -3.46 13.77
N ARG A 158 1.96 -3.08 15.03
CA ARG A 158 2.49 -1.77 15.40
C ARG A 158 4.01 -1.83 15.36
N TYR A 159 4.59 -1.72 14.18
CA TYR A 159 6.05 -1.69 14.03
C TYR A 159 6.63 -0.43 14.68
N GLU A 160 7.65 -0.61 15.51
CA GLU A 160 8.37 0.52 16.10
C GLU A 160 9.17 1.30 15.05
N TYR A 161 9.77 0.56 14.12
CA TYR A 161 10.39 1.07 12.90
C TYR A 161 9.60 0.59 11.70
N GLY A 162 9.06 1.55 10.93
CA GLY A 162 8.34 1.27 9.69
C GLY A 162 9.26 0.80 8.56
N ILE A 163 8.89 1.13 7.33
CA ILE A 163 9.83 1.01 6.20
C ILE A 163 11.00 1.98 6.40
N PHE A 164 12.24 1.50 6.32
CA PHE A 164 13.45 2.29 6.56
C PHE A 164 13.40 3.67 5.87
N LYS A 165 13.95 4.69 6.53
CA LYS A 165 14.23 5.98 5.92
C LYS A 165 15.37 5.80 4.93
N GLN A 166 15.11 6.14 3.67
CA GLN A 166 16.12 6.07 2.62
C GLN A 166 16.95 7.35 2.64
N THR A 167 18.27 7.22 2.60
CA THR A 167 19.18 8.33 2.30
C THR A 167 20.03 7.97 1.09
N ILE A 168 20.50 8.97 0.33
CA ILE A 168 21.38 8.77 -0.81
C ILE A 168 22.79 9.29 -0.45
N VAL A 169 23.75 8.37 -0.35
CA VAL A 169 25.16 8.66 -0.04
C VAL A 169 26.02 8.22 -1.22
N ASP A 170 26.74 9.15 -1.84
CA ASP A 170 27.56 8.91 -3.03
C ASP A 170 26.79 8.18 -4.17
N GLY A 171 25.50 8.50 -4.31
CA GLY A 171 24.58 7.89 -5.28
C GLY A 171 24.05 6.51 -4.89
N TRP A 172 24.45 5.94 -3.75
CA TRP A 172 23.94 4.68 -3.23
C TRP A 172 22.82 4.91 -2.23
N GLN A 173 21.85 3.98 -2.22
CA GLN A 173 20.88 3.89 -1.14
C GLN A 173 21.55 3.42 0.16
N ALA A 174 21.39 4.21 1.22
CA ALA A 174 21.61 3.82 2.61
C ALA A 174 20.27 3.71 3.35
N GLU A 175 20.20 2.79 4.31
CA GLU A 175 19.01 2.52 5.12
C GLU A 175 19.19 3.02 6.56
N GLU A 176 18.33 3.95 6.98
CA GLU A 176 18.23 4.41 8.36
C GLU A 176 16.92 3.92 9.00
N PRO A 177 16.89 3.64 10.32
CA PRO A 177 15.67 3.25 11.00
C PRO A 177 14.63 4.39 11.01
N ASP A 178 13.40 4.09 10.58
CA ASP A 178 12.27 5.03 10.59
C ASP A 178 11.62 5.10 11.98
N ASN A 179 12.13 5.97 12.85
CA ASN A 179 11.67 6.11 14.24
C ASN A 179 10.46 7.05 14.37
N TRP A 180 9.38 6.75 13.65
CA TRP A 180 8.15 7.56 13.59
C TRP A 180 7.47 7.74 14.96
N LEU A 181 7.72 6.84 15.92
CA LEU A 181 7.19 6.89 17.29
C LEU A 181 8.04 7.69 18.27
N ARG A 182 9.17 8.27 17.85
CA ARG A 182 10.11 8.99 18.74
C ARG A 182 9.45 10.06 19.59
N TYR A 183 8.48 10.78 19.02
CA TYR A 183 7.79 11.91 19.66
C TYR A 183 6.34 11.59 20.05
N ASP A 184 6.07 10.30 20.30
CA ASP A 184 4.72 9.73 20.45
C ASP A 184 3.84 9.85 19.20
N ASN A 185 2.75 9.08 19.19
CA ASN A 185 1.72 9.14 18.16
C ASN A 185 0.41 9.63 18.78
N PRO A 186 -0.06 10.85 18.49
CA PRO A 186 -1.25 11.42 19.14
C PRO A 186 -2.56 10.71 18.76
N TRP A 187 -2.56 9.92 17.68
CA TRP A 187 -3.74 9.27 17.09
C TRP A 187 -4.08 7.92 17.70
N GLU A 188 -3.08 7.18 18.22
CA GLU A 188 -3.30 5.85 18.76
C GLU A 188 -3.77 5.89 20.22
N LYS A 189 -4.55 4.88 20.61
CA LYS A 189 -4.91 4.61 22.01
C LYS A 189 -4.49 3.20 22.38
N SER A 190 -3.58 3.08 23.34
CA SER A 190 -3.23 1.80 23.96
C SER A 190 -4.43 1.22 24.72
N ARG A 191 -4.62 -0.10 24.61
CA ARG A 191 -5.68 -0.87 25.25
C ARG A 191 -5.12 -2.07 26.04
N PRO A 192 -4.29 -1.83 27.07
CA PRO A 192 -3.67 -2.92 27.85
C PRO A 192 -4.69 -3.87 28.49
N GLU A 193 -5.93 -3.43 28.71
CA GLU A 193 -7.04 -4.25 29.18
C GLU A 193 -7.45 -5.39 28.23
N TYR A 194 -7.01 -5.36 26.96
CA TYR A 194 -7.25 -6.39 25.95
C TYR A 194 -5.97 -7.10 25.52
N MET A 195 -4.97 -7.17 26.40
CA MET A 195 -3.74 -7.90 26.14
C MET A 195 -4.00 -9.42 26.05
N ILE A 196 -3.43 -10.08 25.04
CA ILE A 196 -3.69 -11.50 24.73
C ILE A 196 -2.38 -12.28 24.68
N PRO A 197 -2.28 -13.50 25.25
CA PRO A 197 -1.10 -14.34 25.08
C PRO A 197 -1.04 -14.99 23.69
N VAL A 198 0.16 -15.04 23.10
CA VAL A 198 0.48 -15.72 21.86
C VAL A 198 1.61 -16.71 22.12
N ASN A 199 1.41 -17.96 21.70
CA ASN A 199 2.33 -19.06 21.95
C ASN A 199 3.26 -19.30 20.76
N PHE A 200 4.51 -19.70 21.01
CA PHE A 200 5.47 -20.17 20.02
C PHE A 200 6.17 -21.44 20.50
N TYR A 201 6.76 -22.20 19.57
CA TYR A 201 7.52 -23.43 19.84
C TYR A 201 6.68 -24.50 20.54
N GLY A 202 7.20 -25.15 21.57
CA GLY A 202 6.52 -26.21 22.30
C GLY A 202 6.34 -27.50 21.50
N LYS A 203 5.38 -28.32 21.92
CA LYS A 203 5.07 -29.61 21.33
C LYS A 203 3.60 -29.97 21.47
N VAL A 204 3.13 -30.92 20.66
CA VAL A 204 1.77 -31.45 20.76
C VAL A 204 1.76 -32.70 21.64
N VAL A 205 0.91 -32.72 22.66
CA VAL A 205 0.64 -33.90 23.51
C VAL A 205 -0.84 -34.23 23.41
N ARG A 206 -1.15 -35.49 23.12
CA ARG A 206 -2.54 -35.97 23.06
C ARG A 206 -2.98 -36.53 24.40
N ASP A 207 -4.17 -36.17 24.85
CA ASP A 207 -4.78 -36.77 26.04
C ASP A 207 -5.36 -38.16 25.73
N GLN A 208 -5.92 -38.81 26.76
CA GLN A 208 -6.56 -40.12 26.65
C GLN A 208 -7.75 -40.19 25.68
N ASN A 209 -8.37 -39.05 25.36
CA ASN A 209 -9.48 -38.94 24.40
C ASN A 209 -8.97 -38.61 22.98
N GLY A 210 -7.64 -38.53 22.79
CA GLY A 210 -7.01 -38.15 21.53
C GLY A 210 -6.98 -36.64 21.28
N LYS A 211 -7.44 -35.80 22.23
CA LYS A 211 -7.44 -34.34 22.10
C LYS A 211 -6.01 -33.83 22.15
N ALA A 212 -5.62 -33.09 21.12
CA ALA A 212 -4.31 -32.47 21.03
C ALA A 212 -4.23 -31.25 21.95
N ASN A 213 -3.16 -31.16 22.74
CA ASN A 213 -2.82 -30.01 23.56
C ASN A 213 -1.45 -29.49 23.13
N TRP A 214 -1.38 -28.20 22.81
CA TRP A 214 -0.12 -27.54 22.52
C TRP A 214 0.48 -27.00 23.82
N VAL A 215 1.60 -27.59 24.25
CA VAL A 215 2.20 -27.39 25.57
C VAL A 215 3.69 -27.03 25.46
N ASP A 216 4.30 -26.63 26.58
CA ASP A 216 5.71 -26.22 26.68
C ASP A 216 6.09 -25.06 25.74
N THR A 217 5.15 -24.14 25.53
CA THR A 217 5.30 -23.01 24.60
C THR A 217 5.99 -21.81 25.24
N GLN A 218 6.68 -21.02 24.43
CA GLN A 218 7.11 -19.67 24.79
C GLN A 218 5.94 -18.70 24.60
N ILE A 219 5.65 -17.89 25.61
CA ILE A 219 4.55 -16.92 25.59
C ILE A 219 5.08 -15.52 25.26
N VAL A 220 4.43 -14.85 24.31
CA VAL A 220 4.59 -13.41 24.02
C VAL A 220 3.23 -12.75 24.10
N PHE A 221 3.12 -11.60 24.74
CA PHE A 221 1.86 -10.88 24.86
C PHE A 221 1.64 -9.91 23.71
N ALA A 222 0.41 -9.88 23.20
CA ALA A 222 -0.06 -8.95 22.19
C ALA A 222 -0.85 -7.82 22.84
N MET A 223 -0.28 -6.62 22.85
CA MET A 223 -0.93 -5.40 23.35
C MET A 223 -1.57 -4.63 22.19
N PRO A 224 -2.89 -4.39 22.19
CA PRO A 224 -3.55 -3.65 21.12
C PRO A 224 -3.38 -2.14 21.28
N TYR A 225 -3.17 -1.48 20.13
CA TYR A 225 -3.26 -0.04 19.94
C TYR A 225 -4.31 0.24 18.87
N ASP A 226 -5.29 1.05 19.22
CA ASP A 226 -6.38 1.39 18.31
C ASP A 226 -6.18 2.79 17.72
N THR A 227 -6.26 2.91 16.41
CA THR A 227 -6.27 4.17 15.66
C THR A 227 -7.65 4.37 15.02
N PRO A 228 -8.31 5.53 15.24
CA PRO A 228 -9.61 5.82 14.63
C PRO A 228 -9.50 6.06 13.13
N ILE A 229 -10.43 5.51 12.36
CA ILE A 229 -10.53 5.70 10.91
C ILE A 229 -11.85 6.40 10.58
N PRO A 230 -11.87 7.73 10.39
CA PRO A 230 -13.10 8.46 10.08
C PRO A 230 -13.55 8.25 8.63
N GLY A 231 -14.85 8.01 8.43
CA GLY A 231 -15.49 8.10 7.12
C GLY A 231 -15.73 9.55 6.70
N TYR A 232 -15.84 9.81 5.40
CA TYR A 232 -16.10 11.16 4.88
C TYR A 232 -17.52 11.62 5.22
N HIS A 233 -17.65 12.66 6.06
CA HIS A 233 -18.90 13.37 6.37
C HIS A 233 -20.10 12.53 6.86
N ASN A 234 -19.91 11.27 7.27
CA ASN A 234 -21.00 10.36 7.69
C ASN A 234 -21.02 10.06 9.22
N ASN A 235 -20.12 10.69 9.98
CA ASN A 235 -19.89 10.50 11.42
C ASN A 235 -19.53 9.07 11.87
N VAL A 236 -19.26 8.14 10.95
CA VAL A 236 -18.78 6.79 11.23
C VAL A 236 -17.27 6.84 11.46
N VAL A 237 -16.80 6.20 12.53
CA VAL A 237 -15.38 6.04 12.81
C VAL A 237 -15.07 4.58 13.11
N ASN A 238 -14.41 3.93 12.15
CA ASN A 238 -13.93 2.55 12.25
C ASN A 238 -12.61 2.48 13.03
N THR A 239 -12.01 1.29 13.10
CA THR A 239 -10.78 1.06 13.87
C THR A 239 -9.73 0.30 13.07
N LEU A 240 -8.52 0.84 13.04
CA LEU A 240 -7.30 0.09 12.77
C LEU A 240 -6.72 -0.34 14.11
N ARG A 241 -6.69 -1.65 14.38
CA ARG A 241 -6.08 -2.24 15.58
C ARG A 241 -4.72 -2.82 15.22
N LEU A 242 -3.67 -2.31 15.87
CA LEU A 242 -2.30 -2.74 15.67
C LEU A 242 -1.77 -3.43 16.92
N TRP A 243 -1.18 -4.62 16.76
CA TRP A 243 -0.61 -5.38 17.87
C TRP A 243 0.86 -5.01 18.09
N SER A 244 1.23 -4.79 19.35
CA SER A 244 2.62 -4.65 19.81
C SER A 244 3.01 -5.86 20.65
N ALA A 245 4.16 -6.47 20.35
CA ALA A 245 4.73 -7.56 21.13
C ALA A 245 5.28 -7.05 22.45
N LYS A 246 4.92 -7.72 23.54
CA LYS A 246 5.39 -7.48 24.90
C LYS A 246 5.88 -8.78 25.51
N ALA A 247 7.04 -8.72 26.15
CA ALA A 247 7.53 -9.86 26.91
C ALA A 247 6.64 -10.12 28.13
N GLU A 248 6.67 -11.36 28.61
CA GLU A 248 5.98 -11.74 29.82
C GLU A 248 6.55 -10.99 31.05
N ASN A 249 5.67 -10.52 31.94
CA ASN A 249 6.04 -9.72 33.12
C ASN A 249 6.71 -10.53 34.26
N HIS A 250 7.13 -11.76 34.00
CA HIS A 250 7.97 -12.50 34.94
C HIS A 250 9.38 -11.94 34.86
N PHE A 251 9.64 -10.88 35.64
CA PHE A 251 11.00 -10.56 36.03
C PHE A 251 11.52 -11.81 36.75
N HIS A 252 12.31 -12.62 36.05
CA HIS A 252 12.92 -13.82 36.59
C HIS A 252 13.98 -13.38 37.61
N LEU A 253 13.52 -13.02 38.81
CA LEU A 253 14.33 -12.67 39.98
C LEU A 253 15.41 -13.73 40.22
N LYS A 254 15.17 -14.98 39.82
CA LYS A 254 16.16 -16.04 39.86
C LYS A 254 17.37 -15.75 38.95
N PHE A 255 17.19 -15.43 37.67
CA PHE A 255 18.30 -15.03 36.79
C PHE A 255 18.97 -13.73 37.27
N PHE A 256 18.19 -12.80 37.82
CA PHE A 256 18.73 -11.59 38.44
C PHE A 256 19.59 -11.91 39.69
N ASN A 257 19.16 -12.85 40.52
CA ASN A 257 19.88 -13.25 41.74
C ASN A 257 21.09 -14.14 41.43
N ASP A 258 21.06 -14.87 40.31
CA ASP A 258 22.16 -15.74 39.85
C ASP A 258 23.23 -14.97 39.05
N GLY A 259 23.07 -13.65 38.88
CA GLY A 259 24.03 -12.76 38.20
C GLY A 259 23.92 -12.73 36.67
N ASP A 260 22.95 -13.42 36.08
CA ASP A 260 22.71 -13.47 34.63
C ASP A 260 21.71 -12.39 34.17
N TYR A 261 22.05 -11.13 34.50
CA TYR A 261 21.24 -9.96 34.18
C TYR A 261 21.04 -9.77 32.67
N LEU A 262 22.08 -10.11 31.90
CA LEU A 262 22.12 -9.90 30.46
C LEU A 262 21.12 -10.81 29.76
N GLN A 263 21.05 -12.10 30.12
CA GLN A 263 20.16 -13.03 29.43
C GLN A 263 18.68 -12.67 29.61
N ALA A 264 18.25 -12.26 30.81
CA ALA A 264 16.86 -11.86 31.05
C ALA A 264 16.43 -10.63 30.22
N VAL A 265 17.34 -9.69 29.99
CA VAL A 265 17.09 -8.51 29.13
C VAL A 265 17.10 -8.90 27.65
N ILE A 266 18.01 -9.80 27.25
CA ILE A 266 18.09 -10.33 25.89
C ILE A 266 16.80 -11.08 25.51
N ASP A 267 16.29 -11.94 26.38
CA ASP A 267 15.07 -12.73 26.14
C ASP A 267 13.83 -11.84 25.96
N ARG A 268 13.76 -10.75 26.73
CA ARG A 268 12.75 -9.71 26.55
C ARG A 268 12.86 -9.06 25.17
N ASN A 269 14.06 -8.65 24.77
CA ASN A 269 14.28 -8.03 23.45
C ASN A 269 13.94 -9.00 22.31
N ILE A 270 14.30 -10.28 22.42
CA ILE A 270 13.97 -11.31 21.42
C ILE A 270 12.46 -11.43 21.23
N SER A 271 11.69 -11.38 22.32
CA SER A 271 10.22 -11.46 22.28
C SER A 271 9.60 -10.19 21.66
N GLU A 272 10.11 -9.01 22.01
CA GLU A 272 9.63 -7.73 21.49
C GLU A 272 10.09 -7.45 20.04
N ASN A 273 11.11 -8.16 19.53
CA ASN A 273 11.61 -8.02 18.15
C ASN A 273 10.57 -8.32 17.07
N ILE A 274 9.52 -9.09 17.40
CA ILE A 274 8.41 -9.40 16.49
C ILE A 274 7.81 -8.11 15.91
N THR A 275 7.60 -7.08 16.73
CA THR A 275 7.00 -5.81 16.27
C THR A 275 8.03 -4.68 16.16
N ARG A 276 9.32 -5.01 15.96
CA ARG A 276 10.39 -4.00 15.88
C ARG A 276 10.51 -3.36 14.50
N VAL A 277 10.60 -4.16 13.43
CA VAL A 277 10.80 -3.65 12.06
C VAL A 277 9.88 -4.34 11.06
N LEU A 278 9.40 -3.56 10.08
CA LEU A 278 8.63 -4.04 8.94
C LEU A 278 9.53 -4.82 7.97
N TYR A 279 9.25 -6.12 7.76
CA TYR A 279 10.05 -7.07 6.94
C TYR A 279 11.54 -7.14 7.30
N PRO A 280 11.94 -8.00 8.25
CA PRO A 280 13.36 -8.28 8.47
C PRO A 280 13.98 -8.91 7.21
N ASN A 281 15.28 -8.68 7.00
CA ASN A 281 16.03 -9.36 5.94
C ASN A 281 15.97 -10.88 6.17
N ASP A 282 15.36 -11.61 5.23
CA ASP A 282 15.07 -13.04 5.30
C ASP A 282 16.03 -13.91 4.46
N ASN A 283 17.14 -13.32 3.99
CA ASN A 283 18.24 -14.08 3.38
C ASN A 283 18.92 -15.03 4.39
N MET A 284 18.72 -14.81 5.69
CA MET A 284 19.19 -15.68 6.77
C MET A 284 18.02 -16.40 7.45
N PHE A 285 18.28 -17.59 7.98
CA PHE A 285 17.28 -18.41 8.67
C PHE A 285 16.56 -17.66 9.80
N SER A 286 17.30 -16.90 10.61
CA SER A 286 16.73 -16.09 11.70
C SER A 286 15.74 -15.03 11.21
N GLY A 287 15.97 -14.47 10.01
CA GLY A 287 15.06 -13.53 9.37
C GLY A 287 13.76 -14.20 8.90
N LYS A 288 13.87 -15.39 8.30
CA LYS A 288 12.71 -16.22 7.92
C LYS A 288 11.86 -16.59 9.13
N GLU A 289 12.49 -17.02 10.22
CA GLU A 289 11.80 -17.35 11.46
C GLU A 289 11.10 -16.14 12.07
N LEU A 290 11.77 -14.98 12.13
CA LEU A 290 11.17 -13.75 12.64
C LEU A 290 9.97 -13.30 11.78
N ARG A 291 10.06 -13.45 10.45
CA ARG A 291 8.96 -13.15 9.55
C ARG A 291 7.75 -14.06 9.78
N LEU A 292 7.95 -15.36 9.95
CA LEU A 292 6.86 -16.28 10.29
C LEU A 292 6.28 -15.98 11.70
N LYS A 293 7.12 -15.59 12.67
CA LYS A 293 6.66 -15.11 13.98
C LYS A 293 5.77 -13.87 13.86
N GLN A 294 6.11 -12.90 13.01
CA GLN A 294 5.28 -11.72 12.73
C GLN A 294 3.90 -12.12 12.19
N GLN A 295 3.87 -13.00 11.20
CA GLN A 295 2.62 -13.49 10.59
C GLN A 295 1.74 -14.18 11.62
N TYR A 296 2.32 -15.12 12.36
CA TYR A 296 1.58 -15.86 13.37
C TYR A 296 1.11 -14.96 14.52
N PHE A 297 1.95 -14.05 14.98
CA PHE A 297 1.60 -13.10 16.04
C PHE A 297 0.39 -12.24 15.67
N LEU A 298 0.34 -11.73 14.44
CA LEU A 298 -0.82 -11.00 13.95
C LEU A 298 -2.09 -11.86 14.04
N VAL A 299 -2.08 -13.05 13.45
CA VAL A 299 -3.31 -13.84 13.29
C VAL A 299 -3.79 -14.43 14.61
N ALA A 300 -2.87 -14.89 15.47
CA ALA A 300 -3.21 -15.49 16.76
C ALA A 300 -3.85 -14.46 17.70
N ALA A 301 -3.31 -13.25 17.78
CA ALA A 301 -3.91 -12.18 18.58
C ALA A 301 -5.26 -11.72 18.00
N THR A 302 -5.32 -11.57 16.67
CA THR A 302 -6.52 -11.10 15.97
C THR A 302 -7.68 -12.09 16.09
N LEU A 303 -7.45 -13.39 15.87
CA LEU A 303 -8.50 -14.40 15.92
C LEU A 303 -9.06 -14.58 17.34
N GLN A 304 -8.22 -14.53 18.36
CA GLN A 304 -8.67 -14.53 19.76
C GLN A 304 -9.56 -13.31 20.06
N ASP A 305 -9.20 -12.11 19.56
CA ASP A 305 -10.02 -10.91 19.72
C ASP A 305 -11.34 -10.95 18.93
N ILE A 306 -11.34 -11.55 17.73
CA ILE A 306 -12.55 -11.78 16.93
C ILE A 306 -13.48 -12.75 17.65
N ILE A 307 -13.00 -13.90 18.13
CA ILE A 307 -13.80 -14.88 18.86
C ILE A 307 -14.37 -14.27 20.14
N ARG A 308 -13.56 -13.49 20.88
CA ARG A 308 -14.02 -12.73 22.06
C ARG A 308 -15.18 -11.79 21.71
N ARG A 309 -15.06 -11.02 20.62
CA ARG A 309 -16.12 -10.09 20.19
C ARG A 309 -17.35 -10.81 19.66
N PHE A 310 -17.18 -11.95 19.00
CA PHE A 310 -18.28 -12.83 18.59
C PHE A 310 -19.06 -13.33 19.80
N LYS A 311 -18.38 -13.85 20.83
CA LYS A 311 -18.98 -14.31 22.09
C LYS A 311 -19.70 -13.19 22.85
N ASN A 312 -19.11 -12.00 22.91
CA ASN A 312 -19.63 -10.83 23.65
C ASN A 312 -20.48 -9.91 22.77
N SER A 313 -21.60 -10.43 22.25
CA SER A 313 -22.37 -9.76 21.20
C SER A 313 -23.51 -8.84 21.68
N LYS A 314 -23.66 -8.64 22.99
CA LYS A 314 -24.78 -7.85 23.56
C LYS A 314 -24.27 -6.57 24.19
N TYR A 315 -24.79 -5.43 23.73
CA TYR A 315 -24.47 -4.13 24.30
C TYR A 315 -24.70 -4.09 25.82
N GLY A 316 -23.77 -3.47 26.56
CA GLY A 316 -23.82 -3.36 28.04
C GLY A 316 -23.57 -4.68 28.80
N CYS A 317 -23.34 -5.79 28.11
CA CYS A 317 -23.13 -7.10 28.71
C CYS A 317 -21.71 -7.59 28.38
N ARG A 318 -20.98 -8.09 29.40
CA ARG A 318 -19.66 -8.71 29.22
C ARG A 318 -19.73 -10.23 29.20
N ASP A 319 -20.91 -10.80 29.43
CA ASP A 319 -21.11 -12.23 29.49
C ASP A 319 -21.03 -12.84 28.09
N ILE A 320 -20.70 -14.13 28.05
CA ILE A 320 -20.71 -14.91 26.82
C ILE A 320 -22.17 -15.13 26.42
N VAL A 321 -22.57 -14.56 25.28
CA VAL A 321 -23.94 -14.65 24.76
C VAL A 321 -24.03 -15.67 23.63
N ARG A 322 -23.07 -15.65 22.71
CA ARG A 322 -22.97 -16.66 21.62
C ARG A 322 -21.96 -17.73 21.99
N VAL A 323 -22.44 -18.96 22.17
CA VAL A 323 -21.59 -20.15 22.34
C VAL A 323 -21.59 -21.06 21.11
N ASP A 324 -22.61 -20.94 20.26
CA ASP A 324 -22.72 -21.73 19.03
C ASP A 324 -21.99 -21.02 17.87
N PHE A 325 -20.96 -21.69 17.36
CA PHE A 325 -20.14 -21.23 16.25
C PHE A 325 -20.78 -21.49 14.87
N ALA A 326 -21.93 -22.17 14.78
CA ALA A 326 -22.65 -22.32 13.51
C ALA A 326 -22.99 -20.96 12.86
N SER A 327 -23.28 -19.94 13.67
CA SER A 327 -23.55 -18.57 13.22
C SER A 327 -22.30 -17.71 13.01
N PHE A 328 -21.10 -18.27 13.18
CA PHE A 328 -19.84 -17.52 13.06
C PHE A 328 -19.66 -16.89 11.67
N PRO A 329 -19.87 -17.60 10.53
CA PRO A 329 -19.72 -17.02 9.20
C PRO A 329 -20.79 -15.98 8.83
N GLU A 330 -21.95 -16.01 9.50
CA GLU A 330 -23.01 -15.01 9.33
C GLU A 330 -22.65 -13.67 10.00
N LYS A 331 -21.70 -13.70 10.95
CA LYS A 331 -21.35 -12.57 11.81
C LYS A 331 -19.91 -12.11 11.66
N VAL A 332 -19.07 -12.91 11.00
CA VAL A 332 -17.64 -12.69 10.81
C VAL A 332 -17.27 -12.99 9.36
N ALA A 333 -16.64 -12.02 8.68
CA ALA A 333 -15.88 -12.25 7.46
C ALA A 333 -14.44 -11.80 7.66
N ILE A 334 -13.47 -12.60 7.21
CA ILE A 334 -12.05 -12.32 7.33
C ILE A 334 -11.43 -12.27 5.94
N GLN A 335 -10.91 -11.12 5.54
CA GLN A 335 -10.20 -10.94 4.28
C GLN A 335 -8.69 -11.07 4.52
N LEU A 336 -8.06 -11.98 3.78
CA LEU A 336 -6.62 -12.18 3.76
C LEU A 336 -5.99 -11.30 2.66
N ASN A 337 -5.24 -10.28 3.09
CA ASN A 337 -4.46 -9.42 2.18
C ASN A 337 -3.12 -10.08 1.84
N ASP A 338 -3.08 -10.77 0.70
CA ASP A 338 -2.01 -11.68 0.31
C ASP A 338 -1.89 -12.93 1.22
N THR A 339 -0.84 -13.74 1.06
CA THR A 339 -0.62 -14.96 1.85
C THR A 339 -0.06 -14.69 3.24
N HIS A 340 0.34 -13.46 3.57
CA HIS A 340 0.96 -13.15 4.86
C HIS A 340 0.10 -13.56 6.09
N PRO A 341 -1.23 -13.32 6.13
CA PRO A 341 -2.09 -13.80 7.21
C PRO A 341 -2.62 -15.24 7.03
N SER A 342 -2.12 -16.01 6.06
CA SER A 342 -2.63 -17.37 5.72
C SER A 342 -2.53 -18.38 6.87
N ILE A 343 -1.54 -18.23 7.76
CA ILE A 343 -1.40 -19.08 8.95
C ILE A 343 -2.57 -18.88 9.94
N GLY A 344 -3.42 -17.87 9.72
CA GLY A 344 -4.69 -17.70 10.43
C GLY A 344 -5.71 -18.79 10.15
N ILE A 345 -5.63 -19.47 8.99
CA ILE A 345 -6.48 -20.61 8.64
C ILE A 345 -6.31 -21.76 9.63
N PRO A 346 -5.11 -22.36 9.79
CA PRO A 346 -4.90 -23.41 10.77
C PRO A 346 -5.05 -22.91 12.21
N GLU A 347 -4.81 -21.63 12.50
CA GLU A 347 -5.04 -21.07 13.84
C GLU A 347 -6.52 -21.01 14.21
N LEU A 348 -7.40 -20.59 13.30
CA LEU A 348 -8.84 -20.60 13.56
C LEU A 348 -9.33 -22.03 13.83
N ILE A 349 -8.87 -22.98 13.01
CA ILE A 349 -9.19 -24.40 13.21
C ILE A 349 -8.67 -24.89 14.56
N ARG A 350 -7.43 -24.56 14.94
CA ARG A 350 -6.86 -24.92 16.25
C ARG A 350 -7.71 -24.38 17.39
N LEU A 351 -8.13 -23.11 17.33
CA LEU A 351 -8.99 -22.51 18.36
C LEU A 351 -10.34 -23.22 18.42
N LEU A 352 -11.00 -23.47 17.29
CA LEU A 352 -12.30 -24.14 17.27
C LEU A 352 -12.22 -25.60 17.75
N VAL A 353 -11.18 -26.34 17.38
CA VAL A 353 -11.04 -27.76 17.72
C VAL A 353 -10.47 -27.95 19.13
N ASP A 354 -9.29 -27.38 19.39
CA ASP A 354 -8.55 -27.66 20.62
C ASP A 354 -9.12 -26.86 21.81
N VAL A 355 -9.67 -25.65 21.58
CA VAL A 355 -10.22 -24.80 22.66
C VAL A 355 -11.73 -24.92 22.77
N GLU A 356 -12.47 -24.73 21.68
CA GLU A 356 -13.94 -24.73 21.69
C GLU A 356 -14.57 -26.13 21.56
N GLY A 357 -13.77 -27.16 21.26
CA GLY A 357 -14.21 -28.56 21.25
C GLY A 357 -15.04 -28.97 20.03
N LEU A 358 -14.95 -28.24 18.91
CA LEU A 358 -15.59 -28.64 17.66
C LEU A 358 -14.83 -29.81 17.02
N SER A 359 -15.53 -30.63 16.25
CA SER A 359 -14.89 -31.58 15.34
C SER A 359 -14.13 -30.83 14.23
N MET A 360 -13.01 -31.39 13.78
CA MET A 360 -12.22 -30.85 12.67
C MET A 360 -13.06 -30.53 11.42
N GLU A 361 -14.01 -31.40 11.04
CA GLU A 361 -14.88 -31.18 9.88
C GLU A 361 -15.72 -29.89 10.00
N LYS A 362 -16.41 -29.71 11.13
CA LYS A 362 -17.17 -28.49 11.42
C LYS A 362 -16.28 -27.25 11.49
N ALA A 363 -15.11 -27.35 12.10
CA ALA A 363 -14.16 -26.24 12.20
C ALA A 363 -13.65 -25.82 10.81
N PHE A 364 -13.37 -26.78 9.92
CA PHE A 364 -12.95 -26.52 8.56
C PHE A 364 -14.07 -25.90 7.70
N ASP A 365 -15.31 -26.38 7.82
CA ASP A 365 -16.47 -25.78 7.14
C ASP A 365 -16.68 -24.31 7.54
N ILE A 366 -16.61 -24.01 8.85
CA ILE A 366 -16.66 -22.64 9.36
C ILE A 366 -15.51 -21.80 8.78
N CYS A 367 -14.29 -22.36 8.77
CA CYS A 367 -13.10 -21.70 8.24
C CYS A 367 -13.29 -21.29 6.77
N VAL A 368 -13.72 -22.23 5.90
CA VAL A 368 -13.98 -21.97 4.48
C VAL A 368 -15.02 -20.86 4.30
N LYS A 369 -16.11 -20.88 5.08
CA LYS A 369 -17.19 -19.88 5.00
C LYS A 369 -16.83 -18.51 5.57
N THR A 370 -15.76 -18.40 6.36
CA THR A 370 -15.32 -17.14 6.98
C THR A 370 -14.20 -16.45 6.20
N PHE A 371 -13.27 -17.21 5.62
CA PHE A 371 -12.11 -16.64 4.93
C PHE A 371 -12.34 -16.38 3.44
N ALA A 372 -11.85 -15.24 2.98
CA ALA A 372 -11.66 -14.90 1.58
C ALA A 372 -10.20 -14.46 1.34
N TYR A 373 -9.64 -14.80 0.18
CA TYR A 373 -8.24 -14.57 -0.15
C TYR A 373 -8.06 -13.64 -1.36
N THR A 374 -7.29 -12.57 -1.20
CA THR A 374 -6.87 -11.70 -2.30
C THR A 374 -5.42 -11.97 -2.67
N ASN A 375 -5.18 -12.33 -3.93
CA ASN A 375 -3.84 -12.49 -4.48
C ASN A 375 -3.36 -11.20 -5.16
N HIS A 376 -2.09 -10.83 -4.95
CA HIS A 376 -1.48 -9.60 -5.48
C HIS A 376 -0.29 -9.85 -6.41
N THR A 377 -0.03 -11.09 -6.84
CA THR A 377 1.15 -11.41 -7.64
C THR A 377 0.97 -12.66 -8.50
N LEU A 378 1.48 -12.58 -9.73
CA LEU A 378 1.64 -13.73 -10.64
C LEU A 378 3.02 -14.38 -10.53
N LEU A 379 4.01 -13.67 -9.97
CA LEU A 379 5.40 -14.11 -9.92
C LEU A 379 5.57 -15.26 -8.92
N PRO A 380 6.04 -16.45 -9.35
CA PRO A 380 6.22 -17.61 -8.46
C PRO A 380 7.16 -17.33 -7.29
N GLU A 381 8.18 -16.49 -7.48
CA GLU A 381 9.14 -16.09 -6.44
C GLU A 381 8.53 -15.23 -5.33
N ALA A 382 7.36 -14.63 -5.57
CA ALA A 382 6.66 -13.81 -4.59
C ALA A 382 5.60 -14.60 -3.78
N LEU A 383 5.30 -15.85 -4.15
CA LEU A 383 4.38 -16.71 -3.41
C LEU A 383 5.10 -17.35 -2.22
N GLU A 384 4.55 -17.20 -1.02
CA GLU A 384 5.20 -17.68 0.20
C GLU A 384 5.21 -19.22 0.29
N ARG A 385 6.42 -19.77 0.44
CA ARG A 385 6.69 -21.20 0.56
C ARG A 385 7.56 -21.46 1.79
N TRP A 386 6.94 -21.79 2.91
CA TRP A 386 7.65 -21.97 4.18
C TRP A 386 8.26 -23.37 4.30
N PRO A 387 9.54 -23.51 4.69
CA PRO A 387 10.12 -24.82 4.97
C PRO A 387 9.35 -25.56 6.05
N VAL A 388 9.07 -26.85 5.81
CA VAL A 388 8.31 -27.68 6.76
C VAL A 388 8.99 -27.75 8.13
N HIS A 389 10.33 -27.85 8.16
CA HIS A 389 11.09 -27.94 9.41
C HIS A 389 10.95 -26.67 10.26
N LEU A 390 10.86 -25.49 9.63
CA LEU A 390 10.65 -24.21 10.32
C LEU A 390 9.26 -24.19 10.95
N MET A 391 8.23 -24.58 10.20
CA MET A 391 6.85 -24.68 10.71
C MET A 391 6.74 -25.72 11.84
N GLN A 392 7.41 -26.86 11.70
CA GLN A 392 7.43 -27.92 12.71
C GLN A 392 8.02 -27.44 14.03
N ASN A 393 9.11 -26.67 13.98
CA ASN A 393 9.76 -26.16 15.16
C ASN A 393 8.94 -25.05 15.82
N LEU A 394 8.41 -24.11 15.03
CA LEU A 394 7.76 -22.90 15.57
C LEU A 394 6.28 -23.12 15.91
N LEU A 395 5.56 -23.89 15.09
CA LEU A 395 4.10 -24.04 15.10
C LEU A 395 3.69 -25.52 14.87
N PRO A 396 4.12 -26.45 15.74
CA PRO A 396 3.96 -27.89 15.51
C PRO A 396 2.49 -28.31 15.36
N ARG A 397 1.57 -27.70 16.11
CA ARG A 397 0.14 -28.01 16.02
C ARG A 397 -0.47 -27.55 14.69
N HIS A 398 -0.07 -26.37 14.22
CA HIS A 398 -0.52 -25.84 12.93
C HIS A 398 -0.04 -26.71 11.78
N LEU A 399 1.17 -27.26 11.86
CA LEU A 399 1.66 -28.21 10.88
C LEU A 399 0.81 -29.49 10.84
N GLU A 400 0.42 -30.07 11.98
CA GLU A 400 -0.51 -31.22 12.00
C GLU A 400 -1.84 -30.88 11.31
N ILE A 401 -2.39 -29.69 11.59
CA ILE A 401 -3.65 -29.23 10.99
C ILE A 401 -3.48 -29.03 9.47
N ILE A 402 -2.38 -28.43 9.02
CA ILE A 402 -2.09 -28.24 7.58
C ILE A 402 -1.99 -29.58 6.87
N TYR A 403 -1.33 -30.58 7.47
CA TYR A 403 -1.29 -31.93 6.90
C TYR A 403 -2.66 -32.58 6.81
N GLU A 404 -3.51 -32.40 7.83
CA GLU A 404 -4.89 -32.92 7.78
C GLU A 404 -5.74 -32.22 6.71
N ILE A 405 -5.62 -30.90 6.55
CA ILE A 405 -6.27 -30.16 5.45
C ILE A 405 -5.79 -30.69 4.10
N ASN A 406 -4.48 -30.84 3.92
CA ASN A 406 -3.91 -31.34 2.68
C ASN A 406 -4.38 -32.78 2.39
N GLN A 407 -4.42 -33.67 3.39
CA GLN A 407 -4.88 -35.04 3.21
C GLN A 407 -6.33 -35.09 2.74
N ARG A 408 -7.24 -34.36 3.43
CA ARG A 408 -8.65 -34.28 3.04
C ARG A 408 -8.81 -33.73 1.62
N PHE A 409 -8.05 -32.69 1.27
CA PHE A 409 -8.07 -32.11 -0.06
C PHE A 409 -7.53 -33.08 -1.13
N MET A 410 -6.43 -33.79 -0.86
CA MET A 410 -5.89 -34.80 -1.78
C MET A 410 -6.87 -35.95 -2.00
N ASP A 411 -7.61 -36.38 -0.97
CA ASP A 411 -8.66 -37.38 -1.10
C ASP A 411 -9.81 -36.89 -2.00
N GLU A 412 -10.18 -35.61 -1.93
CA GLU A 412 -11.17 -35.01 -2.83
C GLU A 412 -10.67 -34.88 -4.27
N VAL A 413 -9.41 -34.47 -4.46
CA VAL A 413 -8.76 -34.39 -5.78
C VAL A 413 -8.70 -35.78 -6.43
N ALA A 414 -8.28 -36.80 -5.68
CA ALA A 414 -8.23 -38.18 -6.17
C ALA A 414 -9.61 -38.72 -6.56
N LYS A 415 -10.67 -38.34 -5.83
CA LYS A 415 -12.06 -38.69 -6.16
C LYS A 415 -12.56 -38.00 -7.43
N LYS A 416 -12.23 -36.72 -7.62
CA LYS A 416 -12.69 -35.93 -8.79
C LYS A 416 -11.89 -36.23 -10.07
N TYR A 417 -10.60 -36.51 -9.93
CA TYR A 417 -9.67 -36.77 -11.03
C TYR A 417 -8.91 -38.09 -10.82
N PRO A 418 -9.60 -39.25 -10.86
CA PRO A 418 -8.98 -40.54 -10.58
C PRO A 418 -7.86 -40.85 -11.59
N GLY A 419 -6.65 -41.10 -11.06
CA GLY A 419 -5.46 -41.45 -11.85
C GLY A 419 -4.58 -40.27 -12.30
N ASP A 420 -5.01 -39.02 -12.10
CA ASP A 420 -4.20 -37.82 -12.41
C ASP A 420 -3.28 -37.46 -11.23
N PHE A 421 -2.29 -38.33 -10.99
CA PHE A 421 -1.34 -38.16 -9.88
C PHE A 421 -0.45 -36.91 -10.04
N ASP A 422 -0.20 -36.45 -11.27
CA ASP A 422 0.60 -35.23 -11.48
C ASP A 422 -0.21 -33.98 -11.07
N ARG A 423 -1.51 -33.93 -11.35
CA ARG A 423 -2.39 -32.88 -10.82
C ARG A 423 -2.43 -32.90 -9.30
N MET A 424 -2.54 -34.07 -8.66
CA MET A 424 -2.48 -34.16 -7.19
C MET A 424 -1.20 -33.52 -6.65
N ARG A 425 -0.04 -33.83 -7.27
CA ARG A 425 1.25 -33.24 -6.92
C ARG A 425 1.25 -31.71 -7.12
N ARG A 426 0.74 -31.21 -8.25
CA ARG A 426 0.70 -29.76 -8.56
C ARG A 426 -0.26 -28.98 -7.66
N MET A 427 -1.32 -29.61 -7.17
CA MET A 427 -2.33 -28.98 -6.32
C MET A 427 -2.04 -29.13 -4.82
N SER A 428 -1.08 -29.96 -4.41
CA SER A 428 -0.81 -30.18 -2.98
C SER A 428 -0.40 -28.89 -2.28
N ILE A 429 -0.86 -28.71 -1.04
CA ILE A 429 -0.38 -27.67 -0.13
C ILE A 429 1.08 -27.96 0.27
N ILE A 430 1.50 -29.23 0.23
CA ILE A 430 2.85 -29.68 0.57
C ILE A 430 3.64 -29.92 -0.71
N GLU A 431 4.67 -29.10 -0.91
CA GLU A 431 5.65 -29.29 -1.97
C GLU A 431 6.72 -30.27 -1.48
N GLU A 432 6.88 -31.39 -2.18
CA GLU A 432 7.98 -32.31 -1.94
C GLU A 432 9.33 -31.66 -2.31
N ALA A 433 10.42 -32.18 -1.75
CA ALA A 433 11.75 -31.65 -1.99
C ALA A 433 12.10 -31.70 -3.49
N ASP A 434 12.35 -30.53 -4.08
CA ASP A 434 12.79 -30.37 -5.46
C ASP A 434 14.29 -30.01 -5.50
N SER A 435 14.73 -29.28 -6.53
CA SER A 435 16.09 -28.73 -6.63
C SER A 435 16.55 -27.92 -5.40
N MET A 436 15.64 -27.51 -4.53
CA MET A 436 15.90 -26.76 -3.31
C MET A 436 16.19 -27.65 -2.09
N GLY A 437 16.03 -28.98 -2.21
CA GLY A 437 16.48 -29.95 -1.22
C GLY A 437 15.66 -30.08 0.06
N GLU A 438 14.51 -29.41 0.18
CA GLU A 438 13.64 -29.47 1.37
C GLU A 438 12.15 -29.40 1.02
N LYS A 439 11.30 -30.00 1.87
CA LYS A 439 9.83 -29.89 1.77
C LYS A 439 9.35 -28.51 2.18
N ARG A 440 8.32 -27.99 1.50
CA ARG A 440 7.76 -26.67 1.76
C ARG A 440 6.24 -26.70 1.82
N ILE A 441 5.66 -25.69 2.46
CA ILE A 441 4.22 -25.46 2.54
C ILE A 441 3.91 -24.29 1.60
N ASN A 442 3.11 -24.52 0.57
CA ASN A 442 2.64 -23.49 -0.34
C ASN A 442 1.44 -22.75 0.28
N MET A 443 1.66 -21.53 0.73
CA MET A 443 0.66 -20.77 1.48
C MET A 443 -0.49 -20.28 0.58
N ALA A 444 -0.23 -20.06 -0.71
CA ALA A 444 -1.28 -19.72 -1.67
C ALA A 444 -2.24 -20.89 -1.88
N HIS A 445 -1.73 -22.12 -1.99
CA HIS A 445 -2.56 -23.33 -2.07
C HIS A 445 -3.40 -23.50 -0.80
N LEU A 446 -2.82 -23.29 0.39
CA LEU A 446 -3.56 -23.31 1.66
C LEU A 446 -4.72 -22.31 1.66
N CYS A 447 -4.48 -21.07 1.22
CA CYS A 447 -5.51 -20.04 1.09
C CYS A 447 -6.63 -20.44 0.12
N ILE A 448 -6.30 -20.95 -1.06
CA ILE A 448 -7.28 -21.31 -2.09
C ILE A 448 -8.19 -22.45 -1.61
N VAL A 449 -7.61 -23.48 -0.99
CA VAL A 449 -8.34 -24.64 -0.46
C VAL A 449 -9.28 -24.21 0.68
N SER A 450 -8.84 -23.27 1.52
CA SER A 450 -9.51 -22.95 2.79
C SER A 450 -10.31 -21.65 2.78
N SER A 451 -10.52 -21.02 1.62
CA SER A 451 -11.34 -19.79 1.46
C SER A 451 -12.54 -20.04 0.56
N HIS A 452 -13.68 -19.40 0.81
CA HIS A 452 -14.86 -19.53 -0.06
C HIS A 452 -14.70 -18.79 -1.39
N THR A 453 -13.91 -17.71 -1.41
CA THR A 453 -13.65 -16.87 -2.60
C THR A 453 -12.17 -16.55 -2.67
N VAL A 454 -11.63 -16.57 -3.89
CA VAL A 454 -10.29 -16.08 -4.23
C VAL A 454 -10.45 -14.98 -5.26
N ASN A 455 -9.75 -13.85 -5.12
CA ASN A 455 -9.82 -12.80 -6.12
C ASN A 455 -8.44 -12.26 -6.54
N GLY A 456 -8.35 -11.86 -7.81
CA GLY A 456 -7.28 -10.99 -8.30
C GLY A 456 -7.65 -9.51 -8.18
N VAL A 457 -6.73 -8.64 -8.59
CA VAL A 457 -6.77 -7.19 -8.33
C VAL A 457 -6.85 -6.30 -9.58
N ALA A 458 -6.97 -6.92 -10.75
CA ALA A 458 -7.29 -6.32 -12.05
C ALA A 458 -7.86 -7.43 -12.95
N ALA A 459 -8.60 -7.06 -13.99
CA ALA A 459 -9.25 -8.03 -14.87
C ALA A 459 -8.25 -9.02 -15.50
N LEU A 460 -7.22 -8.49 -16.18
CA LEU A 460 -6.15 -9.30 -16.79
C LEU A 460 -5.45 -10.20 -15.77
N HIS A 461 -5.14 -9.67 -14.59
CA HIS A 461 -4.52 -10.45 -13.52
C HIS A 461 -5.40 -11.61 -13.05
N SER A 462 -6.69 -11.35 -12.81
CA SER A 462 -7.64 -12.38 -12.41
C SER A 462 -7.80 -13.46 -13.48
N ASP A 463 -7.73 -13.09 -14.76
CA ASP A 463 -7.75 -14.04 -15.87
C ASP A 463 -6.48 -14.88 -15.97
N LEU A 464 -5.30 -14.29 -15.76
CA LEU A 464 -4.03 -15.02 -15.71
C LEU A 464 -3.96 -15.98 -14.52
N LEU A 465 -4.53 -15.61 -13.37
CA LEU A 465 -4.68 -16.54 -12.23
C LEU A 465 -5.52 -17.76 -12.60
N LYS A 466 -6.65 -17.57 -13.27
CA LYS A 466 -7.56 -18.66 -13.68
C LYS A 466 -7.00 -19.53 -14.80
N SER A 467 -6.26 -18.95 -15.74
CA SER A 467 -5.82 -19.63 -16.97
C SER A 467 -4.42 -20.25 -16.87
N GLN A 468 -3.56 -19.70 -16.00
CA GLN A 468 -2.16 -20.12 -15.88
C GLN A 468 -1.84 -20.54 -14.44
N THR A 469 -1.69 -19.57 -13.52
CA THR A 469 -1.08 -19.80 -12.19
C THR A 469 -1.85 -20.79 -11.32
N PHE A 470 -3.17 -20.66 -11.27
CA PHE A 470 -4.06 -21.50 -10.46
C PHE A 470 -5.07 -22.26 -11.32
N LYS A 471 -4.69 -22.59 -12.57
CA LYS A 471 -5.54 -23.31 -13.52
C LYS A 471 -6.19 -24.55 -12.94
N ASP A 472 -5.39 -25.44 -12.34
CA ASP A 472 -5.89 -26.70 -11.78
C ASP A 472 -6.89 -26.46 -10.63
N PHE A 473 -6.71 -25.39 -9.83
CA PHE A 473 -7.64 -25.01 -8.78
C PHE A 473 -8.93 -24.39 -9.33
N ASN A 474 -8.84 -23.57 -10.39
CA ASN A 474 -10.03 -23.00 -11.04
C ASN A 474 -10.90 -24.09 -11.69
N GLU A 475 -10.28 -25.12 -12.29
CA GLU A 475 -10.99 -26.31 -12.78
C GLU A 475 -11.61 -27.13 -11.63
N PHE A 476 -10.93 -27.21 -10.48
CA PHE A 476 -11.44 -27.94 -9.32
C PHE A 476 -12.59 -27.20 -8.60
N TYR A 477 -12.49 -25.88 -8.43
CA TYR A 477 -13.48 -25.02 -7.79
C TYR A 477 -14.07 -23.97 -8.77
N PRO A 478 -14.89 -24.39 -9.75
CA PRO A 478 -15.48 -23.46 -10.70
C PRO A 478 -16.34 -22.40 -9.97
N GLY A 479 -16.11 -21.12 -10.28
CA GLY A 479 -16.82 -19.99 -9.66
C GLY A 479 -16.18 -19.43 -8.38
N LYS A 480 -15.16 -20.08 -7.81
CA LYS A 480 -14.43 -19.56 -6.62
C LYS A 480 -13.57 -18.34 -6.94
N PHE A 481 -13.05 -18.24 -8.17
CA PHE A 481 -12.16 -17.16 -8.60
C PHE A 481 -12.94 -15.95 -9.14
N GLN A 482 -12.77 -14.78 -8.52
CA GLN A 482 -13.39 -13.51 -8.89
C GLN A 482 -12.35 -12.45 -9.27
N ASN A 483 -12.82 -11.32 -9.80
CA ASN A 483 -12.04 -10.09 -9.94
C ASN A 483 -12.56 -9.03 -8.96
N LYS A 484 -11.65 -8.24 -8.39
CA LYS A 484 -11.95 -6.98 -7.70
C LYS A 484 -10.86 -5.98 -8.06
N THR A 485 -11.04 -5.25 -9.16
CA THR A 485 -10.06 -4.26 -9.61
C THR A 485 -9.77 -3.27 -8.48
N ASN A 486 -8.49 -3.02 -8.20
CA ASN A 486 -8.10 -2.06 -7.18
C ASN A 486 -8.67 -0.66 -7.43
N GLY A 487 -8.48 0.22 -6.45
CA GLY A 487 -8.80 1.63 -6.55
C GLY A 487 -7.94 2.47 -5.63
N ILE A 488 -8.24 3.76 -5.57
CA ILE A 488 -7.68 4.75 -4.65
C ILE A 488 -8.80 5.56 -4.00
N THR A 489 -8.58 6.04 -2.78
CA THR A 489 -9.54 6.95 -2.14
C THR A 489 -9.42 8.36 -2.73
N PRO A 490 -10.49 8.95 -3.30
CA PRO A 490 -10.47 10.31 -3.81
C PRO A 490 -10.30 11.37 -2.69
N ARG A 491 -10.66 11.04 -1.42
CA ARG A 491 -10.47 11.96 -0.28
C ARG A 491 -9.00 12.34 -0.12
N ARG A 492 -8.11 11.35 -0.17
CA ARG A 492 -6.67 11.60 -0.05
C ARG A 492 -6.03 12.03 -1.37
N TRP A 493 -6.34 11.32 -2.44
CA TRP A 493 -5.58 11.40 -3.70
C TRP A 493 -6.14 12.41 -4.71
N LEU A 494 -7.18 13.17 -4.36
CA LEU A 494 -7.66 14.31 -5.13
C LEU A 494 -8.04 15.47 -4.18
N LEU A 495 -9.02 15.26 -3.30
CA LEU A 495 -9.55 16.31 -2.42
C LEU A 495 -8.46 16.92 -1.51
N MET A 496 -7.69 16.07 -0.82
CA MET A 496 -6.62 16.51 0.07
C MET A 496 -5.34 16.89 -0.68
N SER A 497 -4.88 16.06 -1.61
CA SER A 497 -3.58 16.27 -2.27
C SER A 497 -3.60 17.38 -3.33
N ASN A 498 -4.76 17.69 -3.91
CA ASN A 498 -4.89 18.66 -4.98
C ASN A 498 -6.17 19.50 -4.82
N PRO A 499 -6.24 20.32 -3.76
CA PRO A 499 -7.46 21.04 -3.43
C PRO A 499 -7.83 22.09 -4.49
N SER A 500 -6.86 22.68 -5.19
CA SER A 500 -7.12 23.61 -6.30
C SER A 500 -7.78 22.93 -7.50
N LEU A 501 -7.39 21.69 -7.84
CA LEU A 501 -8.09 20.93 -8.89
C LEU A 501 -9.50 20.53 -8.42
N SER A 502 -9.62 20.16 -7.14
CA SER A 502 -10.90 19.79 -6.53
C SER A 502 -11.89 20.95 -6.55
N GLU A 503 -11.43 22.19 -6.35
CA GLU A 503 -12.23 23.41 -6.52
C GLU A 503 -12.74 23.58 -7.94
N VAL A 504 -11.83 23.53 -8.92
CA VAL A 504 -12.14 23.68 -10.34
C VAL A 504 -13.16 22.64 -10.80
N ILE A 505 -13.06 21.40 -10.30
CA ILE A 505 -14.05 20.34 -10.55
C ILE A 505 -15.39 20.71 -9.88
N THR A 506 -15.36 21.06 -8.59
CA THR A 506 -16.55 21.34 -7.78
C THR A 506 -17.35 22.52 -8.33
N GLU A 507 -16.69 23.58 -8.81
CA GLU A 507 -17.33 24.71 -9.46
C GLU A 507 -18.15 24.33 -10.71
N LYS A 508 -17.81 23.22 -11.38
CA LYS A 508 -18.52 22.76 -12.59
C LYS A 508 -19.61 21.73 -12.28
N ILE A 509 -19.37 20.81 -11.35
CA ILE A 509 -20.24 19.63 -11.18
C ILE A 509 -20.77 19.42 -9.75
N GLY A 510 -20.46 20.31 -8.80
CA GLY A 510 -20.82 20.17 -7.39
C GLY A 510 -19.88 19.25 -6.61
N GLU A 511 -20.25 18.88 -5.38
CA GLU A 511 -19.38 18.12 -4.44
C GLU A 511 -19.63 16.59 -4.44
N ASP A 512 -20.68 16.12 -5.14
CA ASP A 512 -21.12 14.72 -5.10
C ASP A 512 -20.02 13.73 -5.59
N TRP A 513 -19.07 14.21 -6.39
CA TRP A 513 -17.95 13.41 -6.90
C TRP A 513 -17.04 12.86 -5.79
N ILE A 514 -17.03 13.48 -4.60
CA ILE A 514 -16.12 13.11 -3.51
C ILE A 514 -16.43 11.71 -2.95
N THR A 515 -17.71 11.32 -2.95
CA THR A 515 -18.19 9.99 -2.53
C THR A 515 -18.77 9.18 -3.69
N ASN A 516 -19.01 9.80 -4.85
CA ASN A 516 -19.38 9.11 -6.09
C ASN A 516 -18.47 9.55 -7.25
N LEU A 517 -17.27 8.97 -7.34
CA LEU A 517 -16.24 9.43 -8.29
C LEU A 517 -16.65 9.30 -9.78
N ASP A 518 -17.66 8.48 -10.10
CA ASP A 518 -18.21 8.38 -11.46
C ASP A 518 -18.84 9.70 -11.96
N GLU A 519 -19.21 10.61 -11.06
CA GLU A 519 -19.67 11.96 -11.39
C GLU A 519 -18.63 12.75 -12.20
N LEU A 520 -17.34 12.41 -12.10
CA LEU A 520 -16.29 13.03 -12.92
C LEU A 520 -16.53 12.85 -14.44
N GLN A 521 -17.32 11.86 -14.87
CA GLN A 521 -17.66 11.69 -16.28
C GLN A 521 -18.36 12.91 -16.88
N LYS A 522 -19.10 13.68 -16.08
CA LYS A 522 -19.76 14.93 -16.49
C LYS A 522 -18.76 15.97 -17.02
N LEU A 523 -17.49 15.89 -16.59
CA LEU A 523 -16.44 16.79 -17.05
C LEU A 523 -16.13 16.63 -18.55
N LYS A 524 -16.47 15.50 -19.19
CA LYS A 524 -16.29 15.27 -20.63
C LYS A 524 -17.03 16.30 -21.48
N GLU A 525 -18.14 16.85 -20.99
CA GLU A 525 -18.92 17.90 -21.70
C GLU A 525 -18.12 19.21 -21.88
N PHE A 526 -17.11 19.44 -21.03
CA PHE A 526 -16.27 20.63 -21.05
C PHE A 526 -14.96 20.44 -21.84
N ALA A 527 -14.81 19.33 -22.58
CA ALA A 527 -13.58 19.04 -23.33
C ALA A 527 -13.27 20.02 -24.46
N ASN A 528 -14.28 20.74 -24.94
CA ASN A 528 -14.10 21.80 -25.93
C ASN A 528 -14.30 23.21 -25.33
N ASN A 529 -14.20 23.35 -23.99
CA ASN A 529 -14.31 24.64 -23.31
C ASN A 529 -12.90 25.19 -22.99
N PRO A 530 -12.39 26.18 -23.74
CA PRO A 530 -11.04 26.68 -23.56
C PRO A 530 -10.78 27.23 -22.15
N ALA A 531 -11.75 27.93 -21.56
CA ALA A 531 -11.61 28.49 -20.23
C ALA A 531 -11.43 27.40 -19.15
N PHE A 532 -12.16 26.29 -19.28
CA PHE A 532 -12.03 25.18 -18.34
C PHE A 532 -10.71 24.42 -18.52
N LEU A 533 -10.26 24.22 -19.77
CA LEU A 533 -8.96 23.63 -20.05
C LEU A 533 -7.81 24.49 -19.50
N ASP A 534 -7.92 25.82 -19.66
CA ASP A 534 -6.98 26.79 -19.11
C ASP A 534 -6.95 26.76 -17.58
N ASP A 535 -8.10 26.60 -16.92
CA ASP A 535 -8.17 26.43 -15.46
C ASP A 535 -7.42 25.17 -14.99
N ILE A 536 -7.61 24.03 -15.66
CA ILE A 536 -6.90 22.78 -15.33
C ILE A 536 -5.40 22.93 -15.54
N MET A 537 -4.97 23.52 -16.66
CA MET A 537 -3.54 23.73 -16.95
C MET A 537 -2.91 24.76 -16.01
N ARG A 538 -3.65 25.79 -15.58
CA ARG A 538 -3.20 26.73 -14.55
C ARG A 538 -2.91 26.00 -13.23
N VAL A 539 -3.85 25.16 -12.77
CA VAL A 539 -3.67 24.36 -11.54
C VAL A 539 -2.45 23.43 -11.67
N LYS A 540 -2.26 22.79 -12.83
CA LYS A 540 -1.06 21.97 -13.09
C LYS A 540 0.22 22.80 -12.94
N GLN A 541 0.26 24.00 -13.51
CA GLN A 541 1.42 24.88 -13.45
C GLN A 541 1.70 25.38 -12.02
N GLU A 542 0.66 25.69 -11.24
CA GLU A 542 0.78 26.05 -9.82
C GLU A 542 1.38 24.89 -9.00
N ASN A 543 0.92 23.66 -9.23
CA ASN A 543 1.46 22.47 -8.57
C ASN A 543 2.92 22.21 -8.97
N LYS A 544 3.28 22.40 -10.26
CA LYS A 544 4.67 22.31 -10.74
C LYS A 544 5.58 23.34 -10.10
N LEU A 545 5.10 24.56 -9.90
CA LEU A 545 5.84 25.62 -9.22
C LEU A 545 6.14 25.24 -7.76
N LYS A 546 5.14 24.74 -7.01
CA LYS A 546 5.33 24.25 -5.64
C LYS A 546 6.39 23.15 -5.56
N VAL A 547 6.36 22.19 -6.48
CA VAL A 547 7.37 21.12 -6.54
C VAL A 547 8.75 21.66 -6.94
N ALA A 548 8.84 22.60 -7.88
CA ALA A 548 10.11 23.21 -8.26
C ALA A 548 10.75 23.99 -7.09
N GLU A 549 9.95 24.71 -6.30
CA GLU A 549 10.41 25.39 -5.08
C GLU A 549 10.87 24.39 -4.02
N TRP A 550 10.11 23.30 -3.82
CA TRP A 550 10.47 22.21 -2.90
C TRP A 550 11.75 21.48 -3.31
N LEU A 551 11.93 21.17 -4.60
CA LEU A 551 13.16 20.55 -5.11
C LEU A 551 14.39 21.44 -4.90
N LYS A 552 14.21 22.76 -5.02
CA LYS A 552 15.26 23.73 -4.73
C LYS A 552 15.58 23.78 -3.24
N SER A 553 14.60 23.72 -2.35
CA SER A 553 14.85 23.76 -0.90
C SER A 553 15.49 22.47 -0.39
N GLU A 554 15.00 21.30 -0.82
CA GLU A 554 15.45 20.00 -0.32
C GLU A 554 16.75 19.52 -0.97
N TYR A 555 16.88 19.67 -2.29
CA TYR A 555 17.98 19.09 -3.05
C TYR A 555 18.92 20.13 -3.66
N ASN A 556 18.60 21.42 -3.53
CA ASN A 556 19.31 22.51 -4.23
C ASN A 556 19.37 22.32 -5.76
N ILE A 557 18.36 21.67 -6.33
CA ILE A 557 18.24 21.46 -7.78
C ILE A 557 17.19 22.42 -8.33
N LYS A 558 17.63 23.33 -9.21
CA LYS A 558 16.73 24.19 -9.97
C LYS A 558 16.21 23.43 -11.20
N VAL A 559 14.90 23.34 -11.33
CA VAL A 559 14.22 22.75 -12.51
C VAL A 559 13.33 23.81 -13.17
N SER A 560 13.08 23.67 -14.48
CA SER A 560 12.18 24.57 -15.21
C SER A 560 10.74 24.07 -15.11
N THR A 561 9.81 24.92 -14.69
CA THR A 561 8.37 24.60 -14.67
C THR A 561 7.76 24.50 -16.07
N ASP A 562 8.44 25.00 -17.10
CA ASP A 562 8.00 24.87 -18.49
C ASP A 562 8.33 23.49 -19.08
N SER A 563 9.29 22.79 -18.45
CA SER A 563 9.64 21.42 -18.83
C SER A 563 8.52 20.44 -18.51
N LEU A 564 8.43 19.37 -19.31
CA LEU A 564 7.56 18.23 -19.02
C LEU A 564 8.06 17.52 -17.76
N PHE A 565 7.23 17.44 -16.72
CA PHE A 565 7.52 16.68 -15.50
C PHE A 565 7.17 15.21 -15.73
N ASP A 566 8.22 14.41 -15.99
CA ASP A 566 8.17 12.98 -16.29
C ASP A 566 8.51 12.19 -15.02
N ILE A 567 7.53 11.52 -14.43
CA ILE A 567 7.66 10.97 -13.07
C ILE A 567 7.51 9.44 -13.06
N HIS A 568 8.57 8.77 -12.58
CA HIS A 568 8.62 7.33 -12.33
C HIS A 568 8.84 7.03 -10.84
N VAL A 569 7.74 6.98 -10.07
CA VAL A 569 7.78 6.71 -8.62
C VAL A 569 7.07 5.42 -8.23
N LYS A 570 7.83 4.45 -7.71
CA LYS A 570 7.38 3.15 -7.20
C LYS A 570 8.58 2.41 -6.59
N ARG A 571 8.36 1.29 -5.88
CA ARG A 571 9.46 0.42 -5.41
C ARG A 571 10.43 0.12 -6.57
N ILE A 572 11.74 0.17 -6.32
CA ILE A 572 12.74 -0.16 -7.35
C ILE A 572 12.80 -1.68 -7.53
N HIS A 573 12.52 -2.16 -8.74
CA HIS A 573 12.50 -3.58 -9.07
C HIS A 573 12.72 -3.77 -10.57
N GLU A 574 13.44 -4.81 -10.96
CA GLU A 574 13.73 -5.10 -12.38
C GLU A 574 12.46 -5.17 -13.27
N TYR A 575 11.36 -5.83 -12.85
CA TYR A 575 10.13 -5.93 -13.65
C TYR A 575 9.39 -4.59 -13.85
N LYS A 576 9.61 -3.62 -12.96
CA LYS A 576 9.04 -2.26 -13.04
C LYS A 576 9.84 -1.36 -14.01
N ARG A 577 10.97 -1.87 -14.48
CA ARG A 577 11.79 -1.32 -15.58
C ARG A 577 12.16 0.15 -15.41
N GLN A 578 12.51 0.59 -14.19
CA GLN A 578 13.25 1.86 -14.03
C GLN A 578 14.52 1.87 -14.89
N LEU A 579 15.10 0.69 -15.14
CA LEU A 579 16.19 0.52 -16.09
C LEU A 579 15.81 0.94 -17.52
N LEU A 580 14.66 0.53 -18.06
CA LEU A 580 14.19 0.97 -19.39
C LEU A 580 14.04 2.49 -19.48
N ASN A 581 13.50 3.12 -18.43
CA ASN A 581 13.37 4.57 -18.37
C ASN A 581 14.74 5.28 -18.36
N VAL A 582 15.72 4.82 -17.55
CA VAL A 582 17.04 5.47 -17.56
C VAL A 582 17.79 5.27 -18.90
N LEU A 583 17.55 4.17 -19.63
CA LEU A 583 18.06 4.03 -21.01
C LEU A 583 17.48 5.11 -21.94
N HIS A 584 16.19 5.44 -21.83
CA HIS A 584 15.59 6.57 -22.56
C HIS A 584 16.24 7.92 -22.18
N VAL A 585 16.50 8.15 -20.90
CA VAL A 585 17.20 9.36 -20.45
C VAL A 585 18.61 9.46 -21.06
N ILE A 586 19.36 8.36 -21.10
CA ILE A 586 20.68 8.33 -21.75
C ILE A 586 20.56 8.54 -23.26
N THR A 587 19.49 8.04 -23.88
CA THR A 587 19.18 8.29 -25.31
C THR A 587 19.02 9.79 -25.57
N LEU A 588 18.19 10.48 -24.76
CA LEU A 588 18.00 11.92 -24.85
C LEU A 588 19.33 12.68 -24.65
N TYR A 589 20.11 12.30 -23.64
CA TYR A 589 21.42 12.87 -23.39
C TYR A 589 22.34 12.74 -24.62
N ASN A 590 22.50 11.53 -25.16
CA ASN A 590 23.35 11.27 -26.31
C ASN A 590 22.88 12.05 -27.56
N ARG A 591 21.58 12.12 -27.82
CA ARG A 591 21.00 12.91 -28.92
C ARG A 591 21.27 14.40 -28.76
N ILE A 592 21.07 14.96 -27.56
CA ILE A 592 21.38 16.36 -27.25
C ILE A 592 22.87 16.66 -27.45
N LYS A 593 23.77 15.76 -27.03
CA LYS A 593 25.21 15.92 -27.24
C LYS A 593 25.60 15.85 -28.71
N ALA A 594 24.95 14.99 -29.49
CA ALA A 594 25.20 14.84 -30.93
C ALA A 594 24.68 16.05 -31.74
N ASN A 595 23.56 16.65 -31.32
CA ASN A 595 23.02 17.86 -31.92
C ASN A 595 22.59 18.88 -30.84
N PRO A 596 23.55 19.64 -30.28
CA PRO A 596 23.28 20.61 -29.22
C PRO A 596 22.30 21.71 -29.60
N ASN A 597 22.20 22.05 -30.89
CA ASN A 597 21.29 23.09 -31.39
C ASN A 597 19.92 22.53 -31.82
N GLY A 598 19.68 21.24 -31.61
CA GLY A 598 18.39 20.61 -31.87
C GLY A 598 17.26 21.22 -31.04
N LYS A 599 16.05 21.18 -31.59
CA LYS A 599 14.81 21.53 -30.89
C LYS A 599 14.33 20.32 -30.10
N TYR A 600 14.51 20.36 -28.78
CA TYR A 600 14.05 19.32 -27.86
C TYR A 600 12.97 19.90 -26.95
N VAL A 601 11.98 19.08 -26.59
CA VAL A 601 11.03 19.43 -25.53
C VAL A 601 11.79 19.35 -24.20
N PRO A 602 11.89 20.46 -23.43
CA PRO A 602 12.57 20.42 -22.14
C PRO A 602 11.88 19.40 -21.21
N ARG A 603 12.66 18.57 -20.52
CA ARG A 603 12.11 17.51 -19.65
C ARG A 603 12.83 17.46 -18.30
N THR A 604 12.06 17.34 -17.23
CA THR A 604 12.55 17.03 -15.90
C THR A 604 12.09 15.62 -15.54
N VAL A 605 13.02 14.66 -15.54
CA VAL A 605 12.75 13.26 -15.24
C VAL A 605 13.00 12.99 -13.76
N MET A 606 11.97 12.56 -13.04
CA MET A 606 12.01 12.32 -11.60
C MET A 606 11.80 10.83 -11.32
N TYR A 607 12.79 10.21 -10.69
CA TYR A 607 12.70 8.86 -10.17
C TYR A 607 12.45 8.91 -8.67
N GLY A 608 11.76 7.92 -8.11
CA GLY A 608 11.63 7.80 -6.66
C GLY A 608 11.19 6.41 -6.25
N GLY A 609 11.79 5.89 -5.19
CA GLY A 609 11.52 4.53 -4.76
C GLY A 609 12.61 3.95 -3.89
N LYS A 610 12.20 3.02 -3.03
CA LYS A 610 13.10 2.26 -2.16
C LYS A 610 13.43 0.92 -2.81
N ALA A 611 14.70 0.50 -2.74
CA ALA A 611 15.12 -0.87 -3.04
C ALA A 611 15.06 -1.71 -1.75
N ALA A 612 14.72 -2.99 -1.83
CA ALA A 612 14.84 -3.86 -0.65
C ALA A 612 16.33 -3.95 -0.24
N PRO A 613 16.67 -3.96 1.07
CA PRO A 613 18.07 -3.84 1.51
C PRO A 613 18.98 -4.95 0.95
N GLY A 614 18.43 -6.17 0.79
CA GLY A 614 19.14 -7.33 0.22
C GLY A 614 19.10 -7.45 -1.30
N TYR A 615 18.44 -6.53 -2.03
CA TYR A 615 18.27 -6.63 -3.48
C TYR A 615 19.35 -5.85 -4.23
N HIS A 616 20.46 -6.52 -4.50
CA HIS A 616 21.66 -5.97 -5.15
C HIS A 616 21.34 -5.23 -6.47
N MET A 617 20.63 -5.87 -7.40
CA MET A 617 20.32 -5.27 -8.70
C MET A 617 19.49 -3.99 -8.58
N ALA A 618 18.51 -3.97 -7.66
CA ALA A 618 17.72 -2.77 -7.42
C ALA A 618 18.57 -1.60 -6.85
N LYS A 619 19.54 -1.90 -5.98
CA LYS A 619 20.49 -0.87 -5.50
C LYS A 619 21.42 -0.38 -6.62
N GLN A 620 21.86 -1.26 -7.52
CA GLN A 620 22.64 -0.86 -8.70
C GLN A 620 21.84 0.04 -9.65
N ILE A 621 20.53 -0.20 -9.83
CA ILE A 621 19.66 0.70 -10.60
C ILE A 621 19.60 2.10 -9.96
N ILE A 622 19.48 2.20 -8.63
CA ILE A 622 19.52 3.49 -7.92
C ILE A 622 20.87 4.19 -8.16
N LYS A 623 21.98 3.44 -8.07
CA LYS A 623 23.32 3.99 -8.35
C LYS A 623 23.45 4.50 -9.78
N LEU A 624 23.00 3.73 -10.77
CA LEU A 624 23.01 4.14 -12.18
C LEU A 624 22.22 5.45 -12.37
N ILE A 625 21.00 5.55 -11.83
CA ILE A 625 20.16 6.75 -11.97
C ILE A 625 20.87 7.98 -11.39
N ASN A 626 21.43 7.87 -10.18
CA ASN A 626 22.14 8.98 -9.55
C ASN A 626 23.43 9.35 -10.30
N SER A 627 24.17 8.37 -10.81
CA SER A 627 25.36 8.60 -11.65
C SER A 627 25.01 9.32 -12.97
N VAL A 628 23.94 8.90 -13.64
CA VAL A 628 23.42 9.54 -14.85
C VAL A 628 22.96 10.97 -14.55
N ALA A 629 22.24 11.17 -13.44
CA ALA A 629 21.80 12.49 -13.00
C ALA A 629 22.97 13.45 -12.70
N GLY A 630 24.03 12.95 -12.05
CA GLY A 630 25.24 13.71 -11.76
C GLY A 630 25.93 14.23 -13.01
N ILE A 631 25.96 13.47 -14.10
CA ILE A 631 26.53 13.92 -15.38
C ILE A 631 25.59 14.90 -16.08
N ILE A 632 24.31 14.54 -16.25
CA ILE A 632 23.35 15.34 -17.02
C ILE A 632 23.13 16.72 -16.39
N ASN A 633 22.92 16.77 -15.08
CA ASN A 633 22.57 18.02 -14.40
C ASN A 633 23.72 19.03 -14.39
N ASN A 634 24.96 18.56 -14.53
CA ASN A 634 26.19 19.37 -14.54
C ASN A 634 26.75 19.60 -15.95
N ASP A 635 26.13 19.06 -17.01
CA ASP A 635 26.60 19.25 -18.39
C ASP A 635 26.06 20.57 -18.97
N PRO A 636 26.93 21.59 -19.20
CA PRO A 636 26.49 22.91 -19.67
C PRO A 636 25.92 22.89 -21.09
N ILE A 637 26.25 21.86 -21.90
CA ILE A 637 25.70 21.71 -23.25
C ILE A 637 24.23 21.29 -23.19
N VAL A 638 23.86 20.51 -22.17
CA VAL A 638 22.47 20.07 -21.94
C VAL A 638 21.64 21.21 -21.34
N GLY A 639 22.19 21.91 -20.35
CA GLY A 639 21.51 23.04 -19.69
C GLY A 639 20.18 22.62 -19.05
N ASP A 640 19.11 23.36 -19.37
CA ASP A 640 17.74 23.10 -18.87
C ASP A 640 16.89 22.24 -19.82
N LYS A 641 17.49 21.70 -20.89
CA LYS A 641 16.78 20.81 -21.83
C LYS A 641 16.45 19.45 -21.21
N LEU A 642 17.30 18.97 -20.31
CA LEU A 642 17.11 17.72 -19.60
C LEU A 642 17.67 17.84 -18.19
N LYS A 643 16.82 17.59 -17.20
CA LYS A 643 17.21 17.44 -15.79
C LYS A 643 16.75 16.08 -15.30
N VAL A 644 17.54 15.48 -14.41
CA VAL A 644 17.23 14.17 -13.79
C VAL A 644 17.32 14.31 -12.28
N VAL A 645 16.29 13.88 -11.56
CA VAL A 645 16.25 13.96 -10.10
C VAL A 645 15.88 12.60 -9.53
N PHE A 646 16.64 12.14 -8.54
CA PHE A 646 16.24 11.00 -7.69
C PHE A 646 15.63 11.54 -6.40
N LEU A 647 14.33 11.33 -6.22
CA LEU A 647 13.55 11.75 -5.06
C LEU A 647 13.82 10.80 -3.89
N GLU A 648 14.71 11.24 -3.00
CA GLU A 648 15.10 10.51 -1.79
C GLU A 648 13.91 10.26 -0.86
N ASN A 649 13.77 9.02 -0.37
CA ASN A 649 12.78 8.63 0.64
C ASN A 649 11.33 8.79 0.18
N TYR A 650 11.02 8.33 -1.04
CA TYR A 650 9.65 8.25 -1.53
C TYR A 650 8.71 7.56 -0.53
N ARG A 651 7.64 8.28 -0.17
CA ARG A 651 6.64 7.92 0.85
C ARG A 651 5.30 8.60 0.57
N VAL A 652 4.28 8.37 1.40
CA VAL A 652 2.92 8.90 1.15
C VAL A 652 2.90 10.43 1.14
N SER A 653 3.50 11.09 2.12
CA SER A 653 3.57 12.57 2.15
C SER A 653 4.33 13.20 0.97
N MET A 654 5.30 12.47 0.39
CA MET A 654 5.97 12.90 -0.83
C MET A 654 5.09 12.67 -2.06
N ALA A 655 4.42 11.52 -2.15
CA ALA A 655 3.47 11.20 -3.22
C ALA A 655 2.35 12.24 -3.32
N GLU A 656 1.82 12.69 -2.19
CA GLU A 656 0.80 13.75 -2.08
C GLU A 656 1.27 15.08 -2.68
N LYS A 657 2.59 15.36 -2.72
CA LYS A 657 3.17 16.58 -3.33
C LYS A 657 3.46 16.41 -4.82
N ILE A 658 4.10 15.30 -5.21
CA ILE A 658 4.64 15.15 -6.58
C ILE A 658 3.60 14.69 -7.61
N ILE A 659 2.59 13.92 -7.19
CA ILE A 659 1.57 13.41 -8.12
C ILE A 659 0.74 14.55 -8.74
N PRO A 660 0.25 15.55 -7.97
CA PRO A 660 -0.45 16.71 -8.53
C PRO A 660 0.35 17.50 -9.57
N ALA A 661 1.68 17.50 -9.49
CA ALA A 661 2.58 18.24 -10.36
C ALA A 661 3.01 17.47 -11.63
N ALA A 662 2.72 16.18 -11.72
CA ALA A 662 3.18 15.36 -12.84
C ALA A 662 2.45 15.68 -14.14
N ASP A 663 3.20 15.76 -15.24
CA ASP A 663 2.65 15.83 -16.60
C ASP A 663 2.54 14.42 -17.19
N LEU A 664 3.59 13.62 -17.05
CA LEU A 664 3.68 12.25 -17.57
C LEU A 664 3.98 11.27 -16.43
N SER A 665 3.26 10.16 -16.41
CA SER A 665 3.44 9.05 -15.48
C SER A 665 3.96 7.81 -16.19
N GLU A 666 5.05 7.25 -15.65
CA GLU A 666 5.75 6.09 -16.22
C GLU A 666 5.23 4.78 -15.60
N GLN A 667 4.42 4.04 -16.38
CA GLN A 667 3.76 2.78 -15.97
C GLN A 667 4.21 1.61 -16.86
N ILE A 668 5.52 1.43 -16.89
CA ILE A 668 6.22 0.67 -17.93
C ILE A 668 6.62 -0.74 -17.50
N SER A 669 5.87 -1.43 -16.64
CA SER A 669 6.20 -2.81 -16.24
C SER A 669 6.17 -3.77 -17.44
N THR A 670 6.84 -4.92 -17.36
CA THR A 670 6.76 -5.93 -18.44
C THR A 670 5.36 -6.51 -18.46
N ALA A 671 4.71 -6.61 -19.62
CA ALA A 671 3.33 -7.13 -19.69
C ALA A 671 3.21 -8.51 -19.03
N GLY A 672 2.25 -8.66 -18.11
CA GLY A 672 2.01 -9.87 -17.32
C GLY A 672 2.71 -9.89 -15.96
N THR A 673 3.36 -8.80 -15.54
CA THR A 673 4.12 -8.76 -14.27
C THR A 673 3.48 -7.89 -13.19
N GLU A 674 2.89 -6.74 -13.54
CA GLU A 674 2.16 -5.91 -12.60
C GLU A 674 0.73 -6.42 -12.44
N ALA A 675 0.40 -6.92 -11.25
CA ALA A 675 -0.96 -7.42 -10.98
C ALA A 675 -2.05 -6.35 -11.14
N SER A 676 -1.73 -5.07 -10.90
CA SER A 676 -2.68 -3.96 -11.02
C SER A 676 -1.93 -2.63 -11.12
N GLY A 677 -1.24 -2.23 -10.06
CA GLY A 677 -0.72 -0.87 -9.90
C GLY A 677 -1.80 0.09 -9.42
N THR A 678 -1.49 0.88 -8.38
CA THR A 678 -2.36 1.96 -7.89
C THR A 678 -1.73 3.34 -8.01
N GLY A 679 -0.45 3.42 -8.38
CA GLY A 679 0.21 4.69 -8.67
C GLY A 679 -0.37 5.34 -9.92
N ASN A 680 -0.53 4.55 -10.98
CA ASN A 680 -1.19 4.91 -12.24
C ASN A 680 -2.56 5.60 -12.03
N MET A 681 -3.43 5.04 -11.19
CA MET A 681 -4.75 5.62 -10.88
C MET A 681 -4.63 7.01 -10.23
N LYS A 682 -3.62 7.23 -9.37
CA LYS A 682 -3.41 8.53 -8.70
C LYS A 682 -2.94 9.61 -9.67
N PHE A 683 -2.08 9.24 -10.62
CA PHE A 683 -1.64 10.13 -11.68
C PHE A 683 -2.80 10.50 -12.61
N MET A 684 -3.61 9.51 -13.01
CA MET A 684 -4.78 9.70 -13.86
C MET A 684 -5.78 10.70 -13.26
N VAL A 685 -6.19 10.52 -12.00
CA VAL A 685 -7.16 11.42 -11.33
C VAL A 685 -6.62 12.85 -11.12
N ASN A 686 -5.28 13.02 -11.14
CA ASN A 686 -4.62 14.33 -11.04
C ASN A 686 -4.25 14.96 -12.40
N GLY A 687 -4.73 14.38 -13.51
CA GLY A 687 -4.54 14.92 -14.86
C GLY A 687 -3.14 14.76 -15.42
N ALA A 688 -2.35 13.79 -14.94
CA ALA A 688 -1.13 13.37 -15.61
C ALA A 688 -1.47 12.33 -16.69
N LEU A 689 -0.85 12.45 -17.87
CA LEU A 689 -0.97 11.45 -18.93
C LEU A 689 -0.11 10.24 -18.59
N THR A 690 -0.51 9.06 -19.06
CA THR A 690 0.22 7.82 -18.80
C THR A 690 0.97 7.35 -20.03
N ILE A 691 2.25 7.04 -19.89
CA ILE A 691 2.99 6.18 -20.81
C ILE A 691 3.18 4.81 -20.17
N GLY A 692 2.79 3.74 -20.87
CA GLY A 692 2.75 2.43 -20.25
C GLY A 692 2.58 1.27 -21.21
N THR A 693 2.78 0.08 -20.69
CA THR A 693 2.46 -1.19 -21.35
C THR A 693 1.01 -1.57 -21.09
N LEU A 694 0.48 -2.48 -21.90
CA LEU A 694 -0.81 -3.16 -21.63
C LEU A 694 -0.64 -4.20 -20.51
N ASP A 695 -0.43 -3.70 -19.29
CA ASP A 695 -0.19 -4.50 -18.09
C ASP A 695 -1.05 -4.00 -16.91
N GLY A 696 -1.47 -4.91 -16.03
CA GLY A 696 -2.27 -4.60 -14.85
C GLY A 696 -3.48 -3.70 -15.12
N ALA A 697 -3.64 -2.65 -14.32
CA ALA A 697 -4.74 -1.69 -14.43
C ALA A 697 -4.57 -0.69 -15.58
N ASN A 698 -3.42 -0.65 -16.27
CA ASN A 698 -3.27 0.22 -17.45
C ASN A 698 -4.23 -0.20 -18.57
N VAL A 699 -4.57 -1.50 -18.66
CA VAL A 699 -5.56 -2.03 -19.61
C VAL A 699 -6.92 -1.40 -19.34
N GLU A 700 -7.40 -1.50 -18.09
CA GLU A 700 -8.68 -0.93 -17.69
C GLU A 700 -8.69 0.60 -17.79
N MET A 701 -7.56 1.27 -17.49
CA MET A 701 -7.43 2.73 -17.68
C MET A 701 -7.61 3.12 -19.15
N ALA A 702 -6.95 2.41 -20.07
CA ALA A 702 -7.05 2.65 -21.51
C ALA A 702 -8.49 2.43 -22.03
N GLU A 703 -9.24 1.49 -21.44
CA GLU A 703 -10.66 1.26 -21.75
C GLU A 703 -11.54 2.43 -21.30
N GLU A 704 -11.35 2.94 -20.08
CA GLU A 704 -12.19 4.03 -19.54
C GLU A 704 -11.93 5.37 -20.23
N MET A 705 -10.67 5.72 -20.47
CA MET A 705 -10.29 7.02 -21.05
C MET A 705 -10.27 7.05 -22.57
N GLY A 706 -10.28 5.90 -23.24
CA GLY A 706 -10.05 5.77 -24.68
C GLY A 706 -8.56 5.66 -25.02
N LYS A 707 -8.22 4.80 -26.00
CA LYS A 707 -6.84 4.47 -26.38
C LYS A 707 -6.06 5.68 -26.93
N GLU A 708 -6.77 6.69 -27.43
CA GLU A 708 -6.21 7.94 -27.92
C GLU A 708 -5.71 8.87 -26.82
N ASN A 709 -6.12 8.66 -25.56
CA ASN A 709 -5.80 9.49 -24.40
C ASN A 709 -4.69 8.89 -23.51
N ILE A 710 -4.04 7.80 -23.96
CA ILE A 710 -2.95 7.10 -23.26
C ILE A 710 -1.83 6.69 -24.25
N PHE A 711 -0.58 6.76 -23.80
CA PHE A 711 0.58 6.40 -24.63
C PHE A 711 0.98 4.94 -24.41
N ILE A 712 0.37 4.04 -25.16
CA ILE A 712 0.65 2.60 -25.10
C ILE A 712 1.83 2.20 -25.99
N PHE A 713 2.75 1.39 -25.46
CA PHE A 713 3.86 0.79 -26.19
C PHE A 713 4.20 -0.61 -25.67
N GLY A 714 5.18 -1.25 -26.32
CA GLY A 714 5.77 -2.50 -25.87
C GLY A 714 4.94 -3.73 -26.22
N MET A 715 5.48 -4.88 -25.86
CA MET A 715 4.85 -6.19 -26.08
C MET A 715 3.62 -6.39 -25.20
N THR A 716 2.63 -7.08 -25.75
CA THR A 716 1.52 -7.70 -25.03
C THR A 716 1.97 -8.98 -24.29
N VAL A 717 1.14 -9.49 -23.37
CA VAL A 717 1.42 -10.76 -22.66
C VAL A 717 1.67 -11.91 -23.64
N GLU A 718 0.87 -12.00 -24.71
CA GLU A 718 1.02 -13.05 -25.72
C GLU A 718 2.36 -12.93 -26.47
N GLU A 719 2.78 -11.71 -26.80
CA GLU A 719 4.07 -11.46 -27.45
C GLU A 719 5.25 -11.76 -26.54
N VAL A 720 5.16 -11.42 -25.24
CA VAL A 720 6.14 -11.79 -24.21
C VAL A 720 6.32 -13.30 -24.16
N GLU A 721 5.22 -14.06 -24.03
CA GLU A 721 5.28 -15.52 -23.98
C GLU A 721 5.81 -16.11 -25.29
N ASN A 722 5.39 -15.59 -26.44
CA ASN A 722 5.85 -16.04 -27.75
C ASN A 722 7.36 -15.81 -27.92
N LEU A 723 7.89 -14.67 -27.46
CA LEU A 723 9.32 -14.36 -27.51
C LEU A 723 10.11 -15.27 -26.56
N GLN A 724 9.63 -15.47 -25.35
CA GLN A 724 10.25 -16.39 -24.38
C GLN A 724 10.27 -17.83 -24.90
N ARG A 725 9.16 -18.31 -25.49
CA ARG A 725 9.07 -19.65 -26.10
C ARG A 725 10.04 -19.84 -27.28
N LYS A 726 10.35 -18.78 -28.03
CA LYS A 726 11.35 -18.80 -29.11
C LYS A 726 12.80 -18.81 -28.61
N GLY A 727 13.04 -18.45 -27.34
CA GLY A 727 14.35 -18.25 -26.77
C GLY A 727 14.83 -16.80 -26.93
N TYR A 728 14.45 -15.94 -26.00
CA TYR A 728 14.87 -14.54 -25.98
C TYR A 728 16.39 -14.40 -25.84
N ASN A 729 17.01 -13.61 -26.71
CA ASN A 729 18.41 -13.20 -26.63
C ASN A 729 18.50 -11.67 -26.76
N SER A 730 18.84 -10.98 -25.69
CA SER A 730 18.91 -9.51 -25.68
C SER A 730 20.01 -8.95 -26.59
N MET A 731 21.08 -9.72 -26.85
CA MET A 731 22.14 -9.31 -27.78
C MET A 731 21.64 -9.09 -29.21
N ASP A 732 20.58 -9.77 -29.63
CA ASP A 732 20.00 -9.57 -30.97
C ASP A 732 19.39 -8.17 -31.10
N PHE A 733 18.77 -7.67 -30.03
CA PHE A 733 18.21 -6.32 -29.96
C PHE A 733 19.29 -5.25 -29.80
N ILE A 734 20.28 -5.52 -28.93
CA ILE A 734 21.43 -4.62 -28.70
C ILE A 734 22.22 -4.44 -30.01
N ASN A 735 22.54 -5.50 -30.74
CA ASN A 735 23.33 -5.41 -31.97
C ASN A 735 22.57 -4.77 -33.14
N LYS A 736 21.24 -4.84 -33.14
CA LYS A 736 20.39 -4.27 -34.20
C LYS A 736 20.15 -2.76 -34.02
N ASN A 737 20.22 -2.24 -32.79
CA ASN A 737 19.95 -0.83 -32.48
C ASN A 737 21.22 -0.11 -32.01
N SER A 738 21.75 0.79 -32.84
CA SER A 738 23.01 1.49 -32.56
C SER A 738 22.96 2.40 -31.33
N GLU A 739 21.81 3.02 -31.03
CA GLU A 739 21.65 3.85 -29.83
C GLU A 739 21.65 2.98 -28.57
N LEU A 740 20.93 1.86 -28.59
CA LEU A 740 20.93 0.91 -27.48
C LEU A 740 22.33 0.33 -27.24
N LYS A 741 23.03 -0.05 -28.32
CA LYS A 741 24.41 -0.52 -28.24
C LYS A 741 25.33 0.50 -27.58
N GLN A 742 25.27 1.76 -28.02
CA GLN A 742 26.06 2.84 -27.43
C GLN A 742 25.79 2.97 -25.92
N ILE A 743 24.52 2.89 -25.50
CA ILE A 743 24.16 3.01 -24.09
C ILE A 743 24.72 1.85 -23.26
N VAL A 744 24.57 0.62 -23.75
CA VAL A 744 25.10 -0.57 -23.07
C VAL A 744 26.61 -0.50 -22.96
N ASP A 745 27.30 -0.07 -24.03
CA ASP A 745 28.76 0.10 -24.04
C ASP A 745 29.20 1.25 -23.10
N GLN A 746 28.42 2.33 -22.97
CA GLN A 746 28.68 3.41 -22.00
C GLN A 746 28.55 2.94 -20.54
N ILE A 747 27.54 2.13 -20.23
CA ILE A 747 27.34 1.58 -18.88
C ILE A 747 28.47 0.60 -18.55
N GLU A 748 28.77 -0.33 -19.45
CA GLU A 748 29.83 -1.33 -19.26
C GLU A 748 31.23 -0.71 -19.23
N GLY A 749 31.49 0.28 -20.09
CA GLY A 749 32.77 0.96 -20.20
C GLY A 749 33.05 1.96 -19.07
N GLY A 750 32.13 2.14 -18.12
CA GLY A 750 32.31 3.01 -16.97
C GLY A 750 32.11 4.50 -17.25
N PHE A 751 31.44 4.89 -18.35
CA PHE A 751 31.21 6.30 -18.69
C PHE A 751 30.49 7.06 -17.57
N PHE A 752 29.54 6.41 -16.89
CA PHE A 752 28.78 6.99 -15.76
C PHE A 752 29.46 6.81 -14.40
N THR A 753 30.58 6.09 -14.35
CA THR A 753 31.33 5.75 -13.12
C THR A 753 32.84 5.79 -13.40
N PRO A 754 33.41 6.93 -13.84
CA PRO A 754 34.78 7.00 -14.33
C PRO A 754 35.84 6.60 -13.29
N ASP A 755 35.57 6.84 -12.01
CA ASP A 755 36.47 6.47 -10.90
C ASP A 755 36.46 4.97 -10.61
N GLU A 756 35.37 4.27 -10.95
CA GLU A 756 35.20 2.83 -10.78
C GLU A 756 34.54 2.21 -12.02
N PRO A 757 35.24 2.08 -13.16
CA PRO A 757 34.61 1.73 -14.44
C PRO A 757 33.83 0.41 -14.46
N LYS A 758 34.15 -0.51 -13.54
CA LYS A 758 33.51 -1.83 -13.43
C LYS A 758 32.31 -1.86 -12.47
N LEU A 759 31.96 -0.74 -11.83
CA LEU A 759 30.96 -0.69 -10.76
C LEU A 759 29.58 -1.18 -11.19
N LEU A 760 29.21 -0.92 -12.45
CA LEU A 760 27.91 -1.26 -13.03
C LEU A 760 27.97 -2.48 -13.98
N GLN A 761 29.04 -3.29 -13.89
CA GLN A 761 29.22 -4.46 -14.76
C GLN A 761 28.11 -5.50 -14.60
N ASP A 762 27.63 -5.76 -13.38
CA ASP A 762 26.55 -6.74 -13.17
C ASP A 762 25.25 -6.28 -13.84
N LEU A 763 24.96 -4.98 -13.82
CA LEU A 763 23.81 -4.38 -14.49
C LEU A 763 23.94 -4.48 -16.02
N ALA A 764 25.13 -4.22 -16.56
CA ALA A 764 25.41 -4.42 -17.98
C ALA A 764 25.29 -5.91 -18.38
N ASN A 765 25.81 -6.83 -17.57
CA ASN A 765 25.69 -8.28 -17.78
C ASN A 765 24.24 -8.75 -17.70
N SER A 766 23.44 -8.18 -16.78
CA SER A 766 22.00 -8.45 -16.70
C SER A 766 21.32 -8.08 -18.02
N LEU A 767 21.55 -6.88 -18.54
CA LEU A 767 21.02 -6.46 -19.84
C LEU A 767 21.48 -7.36 -21.00
N LYS A 768 22.75 -7.77 -21.03
CA LYS A 768 23.33 -8.54 -22.14
C LYS A 768 22.99 -10.04 -22.14
N TYR A 769 22.82 -10.65 -20.96
CA TYR A 769 22.79 -12.11 -20.85
C TYR A 769 21.63 -12.65 -20.00
N HIS A 770 21.04 -11.82 -19.14
CA HIS A 770 20.05 -12.27 -18.14
C HIS A 770 18.84 -11.32 -18.03
N ASP A 771 18.46 -10.65 -19.11
CA ASP A 771 17.38 -9.66 -19.15
C ASP A 771 16.01 -10.36 -19.07
N ARG A 772 15.64 -10.79 -17.85
CA ARG A 772 14.40 -11.52 -17.55
C ARG A 772 13.13 -10.73 -17.92
N PHE A 773 13.24 -9.40 -17.98
CA PHE A 773 12.11 -8.48 -18.11
C PHE A 773 12.13 -7.71 -19.43
N LEU A 774 12.84 -8.23 -20.42
CA LEU A 774 12.74 -7.83 -21.83
C LEU A 774 12.94 -6.31 -22.03
N VAL A 775 13.84 -5.72 -21.25
CA VAL A 775 14.19 -4.30 -21.32
C VAL A 775 14.70 -3.95 -22.73
N CYS A 776 15.58 -4.77 -23.31
CA CYS A 776 16.11 -4.52 -24.65
C CYS A 776 15.07 -4.73 -25.75
N ALA A 777 14.09 -5.63 -25.54
CA ALA A 777 13.06 -5.92 -26.54
C ALA A 777 12.08 -4.74 -26.73
N ASP A 778 11.66 -4.10 -25.65
CA ASP A 778 10.70 -2.99 -25.70
C ASP A 778 11.35 -1.63 -25.97
N TYR A 779 12.68 -1.50 -25.85
CA TYR A 779 13.43 -0.25 -25.98
C TYR A 779 13.01 0.58 -27.19
N GLU A 780 13.04 0.00 -28.41
CA GLU A 780 12.76 0.78 -29.62
C GLU A 780 11.32 1.30 -29.66
N SER A 781 10.35 0.48 -29.22
CA SER A 781 8.95 0.89 -29.16
C SER A 781 8.69 1.97 -28.10
N TYR A 782 9.43 1.91 -26.99
CA TYR A 782 9.37 2.90 -25.93
C TYR A 782 9.91 4.26 -26.39
N ILE A 783 11.07 4.30 -27.04
CA ILE A 783 11.65 5.55 -27.58
C ILE A 783 10.70 6.20 -28.60
N LYS A 784 10.12 5.42 -29.52
CA LYS A 784 9.13 5.93 -30.49
C LYS A 784 7.87 6.47 -29.81
N CYS A 785 7.44 5.86 -28.71
CA CYS A 785 6.28 6.33 -27.95
C CYS A 785 6.61 7.65 -27.22
N GLN A 786 7.81 7.78 -26.66
CA GLN A 786 8.29 9.03 -26.06
C GLN A 786 8.39 10.17 -27.08
N GLU A 787 8.70 9.89 -28.35
CA GLU A 787 8.64 10.88 -29.42
C GLU A 787 7.21 11.41 -29.64
N LYS A 788 6.20 10.53 -29.62
CA LYS A 788 4.78 10.93 -29.69
C LYS A 788 4.34 11.76 -28.47
N VAL A 789 4.87 11.44 -27.28
CA VAL A 789 4.65 12.27 -26.08
C VAL A 789 5.17 13.68 -26.33
N ASN A 790 6.37 13.83 -26.90
CA ASN A 790 6.96 15.13 -27.19
C ASN A 790 6.15 15.92 -28.24
N GLU A 791 5.68 15.25 -29.30
CA GLU A 791 4.79 15.85 -30.30
C GLU A 791 3.50 16.38 -29.65
N THR A 792 2.88 15.57 -28.80
CA THR A 792 1.62 15.91 -28.13
C THR A 792 1.80 17.01 -27.09
N TYR A 793 2.90 17.03 -26.34
CA TYR A 793 3.17 18.07 -25.35
C TYR A 793 3.41 19.46 -25.98
N ASN A 794 3.83 19.50 -27.25
CA ASN A 794 3.92 20.75 -28.02
C ASN A 794 2.54 21.24 -28.48
N ASP A 795 1.57 20.34 -28.63
CA ASP A 795 0.16 20.65 -28.90
C ASP A 795 -0.59 20.88 -27.57
N LYS A 796 -0.56 22.12 -27.08
CA LYS A 796 -1.09 22.48 -25.76
C LYS A 796 -2.58 22.21 -25.59
N GLU A 797 -3.37 22.46 -26.64
CA GLU A 797 -4.81 22.21 -26.62
C GLU A 797 -5.09 20.72 -26.50
N LYS A 798 -4.44 19.90 -27.34
CA LYS A 798 -4.59 18.45 -27.28
C LYS A 798 -4.12 17.87 -25.95
N TRP A 799 -3.00 18.35 -25.41
CA TRP A 799 -2.50 17.91 -24.10
C TRP A 799 -3.52 18.19 -22.99
N ALA A 800 -4.10 19.39 -22.97
CA ALA A 800 -5.12 19.77 -21.98
C ALA A 800 -6.39 18.93 -22.12
N GLN A 801 -6.85 18.67 -23.35
CA GLN A 801 -7.98 17.79 -23.63
C GLN A 801 -7.74 16.37 -23.13
N MET A 802 -6.58 15.78 -23.45
CA MET A 802 -6.22 14.44 -22.97
C MET A 802 -6.17 14.38 -21.44
N ALA A 803 -5.62 15.42 -20.79
CA ALA A 803 -5.55 15.50 -19.32
C ALA A 803 -6.95 15.52 -18.71
N LEU A 804 -7.88 16.30 -19.28
CA LEU A 804 -9.27 16.29 -18.87
C LEU A 804 -9.94 14.92 -19.06
N TYR A 805 -9.75 14.27 -20.22
CA TYR A 805 -10.33 12.94 -20.46
C TYR A 805 -9.80 11.89 -19.47
N ASN A 806 -8.55 12.01 -19.03
CA ASN A 806 -7.98 11.17 -17.98
C ASN A 806 -8.69 11.40 -16.63
N ILE A 807 -8.84 12.66 -16.19
CA ILE A 807 -9.55 13.01 -14.94
C ILE A 807 -11.00 12.50 -15.00
N ALA A 808 -11.70 12.88 -16.07
CA ALA A 808 -13.12 12.60 -16.27
C ALA A 808 -13.45 11.10 -16.36
N SER A 809 -12.47 10.26 -16.68
CA SER A 809 -12.66 8.81 -16.82
C SER A 809 -12.12 8.01 -15.64
N SER A 810 -11.72 8.68 -14.55
CA SER A 810 -11.08 8.01 -13.40
C SER A 810 -12.06 7.41 -12.38
N GLY A 811 -13.37 7.63 -12.56
CA GLY A 811 -14.44 7.25 -11.62
C GLY A 811 -14.39 5.80 -11.14
N LYS A 812 -14.25 4.87 -12.11
CA LYS A 812 -14.10 3.42 -11.86
C LYS A 812 -12.99 3.08 -10.87
N PHE A 813 -11.95 3.89 -10.76
CA PHE A 813 -10.79 3.63 -9.91
C PHE A 813 -10.94 4.16 -8.48
N SER A 814 -12.15 4.53 -8.04
CA SER A 814 -12.43 4.76 -6.61
C SER A 814 -12.37 3.46 -5.80
N THR A 815 -11.75 3.48 -4.63
CA THR A 815 -11.84 2.36 -3.67
C THR A 815 -13.26 2.15 -3.14
N ASP A 816 -14.17 3.13 -3.25
CA ASP A 816 -15.55 2.95 -2.81
C ASP A 816 -16.29 1.95 -3.70
N ARG A 817 -16.03 2.00 -5.01
CA ARG A 817 -16.51 1.00 -5.98
C ARG A 817 -15.94 -0.37 -5.64
N THR A 818 -14.62 -0.46 -5.48
CA THR A 818 -13.94 -1.72 -5.09
C THR A 818 -14.54 -2.32 -3.82
N ILE A 819 -14.63 -1.54 -2.73
CA ILE A 819 -15.15 -2.01 -1.44
C ILE A 819 -16.63 -2.38 -1.53
N SER A 820 -17.43 -1.67 -2.32
CA SER A 820 -18.83 -2.02 -2.54
C SER A 820 -18.99 -3.37 -3.25
N GLU A 821 -18.10 -3.70 -4.20
CA GLU A 821 -18.06 -5.03 -4.83
C GLU A 821 -17.61 -6.12 -3.84
N TYR A 822 -16.56 -5.90 -3.05
CA TYR A 822 -16.15 -6.84 -1.98
C TYR A 822 -17.30 -7.10 -1.00
N ALA A 823 -17.95 -6.02 -0.55
CA ALA A 823 -19.09 -6.07 0.37
C ALA A 823 -20.22 -6.96 -0.16
N ARG A 824 -20.66 -6.74 -1.39
CA ARG A 824 -21.79 -7.47 -1.99
C ARG A 824 -21.44 -8.89 -2.40
N GLU A 825 -20.30 -9.09 -3.05
CA GLU A 825 -20.00 -10.34 -3.77
C GLU A 825 -19.12 -11.32 -2.98
N ILE A 826 -18.49 -10.86 -1.89
CA ILE A 826 -17.59 -11.67 -1.07
C ILE A 826 -18.08 -11.72 0.37
N TRP A 827 -18.31 -10.57 1.00
CA TRP A 827 -18.61 -10.52 2.43
C TRP A 827 -20.10 -10.70 2.77
N GLY A 828 -20.98 -10.46 1.79
CA GLY A 828 -22.43 -10.56 1.97
C GLY A 828 -22.99 -9.46 2.86
N ILE A 829 -22.58 -8.21 2.63
CA ILE A 829 -23.10 -7.01 3.32
C ILE A 829 -23.55 -5.95 2.31
N THR A 830 -24.55 -5.16 2.69
CA THR A 830 -25.02 -4.01 1.91
C THR A 830 -24.28 -2.73 2.37
N PRO A 831 -23.50 -2.06 1.51
CA PRO A 831 -22.89 -0.77 1.84
C PRO A 831 -23.93 0.34 2.07
N GLY A 832 -23.61 1.34 2.89
CA GLY A 832 -24.39 2.58 3.01
C GLY A 832 -25.57 2.55 3.99
N GLU A 833 -25.84 1.44 4.68
CA GLU A 833 -26.96 1.35 5.63
C GLU A 833 -26.72 2.11 6.95
N ILE A 834 -25.49 2.53 7.23
CA ILE A 834 -25.09 3.15 8.49
C ILE A 834 -24.60 4.57 8.23
N GLU A 835 -25.44 5.53 8.58
CA GLU A 835 -25.09 6.94 8.78
C GLU A 835 -25.44 7.31 10.22
N LEU A 836 -24.52 7.99 10.91
CA LEU A 836 -24.73 8.38 12.31
C LEU A 836 -24.98 9.88 12.40
N PRO A 837 -25.88 10.33 13.29
CA PRO A 837 -26.06 11.76 13.54
C PRO A 837 -24.79 12.38 14.13
N ALA A 838 -24.60 13.68 13.97
CA ALA A 838 -23.44 14.36 14.56
C ALA A 838 -23.46 14.26 16.10
N PRO A 839 -22.31 14.34 16.81
CA PRO A 839 -22.27 14.22 18.27
C PRO A 839 -23.14 15.23 19.04
N TYR A 840 -23.31 16.43 18.48
CA TYR A 840 -24.09 17.51 19.08
C TYR A 840 -25.57 17.44 18.70
N GLU A 841 -25.93 16.66 17.68
CA GLU A 841 -27.32 16.36 17.34
C GLU A 841 -27.81 15.28 18.31
N GLY A 842 -28.68 15.66 19.24
CA GLY A 842 -29.39 14.70 20.08
C GLY A 842 -30.09 13.65 19.21
N LYS A 843 -30.30 12.43 19.72
CA LYS A 843 -31.06 11.40 19.00
C LYS A 843 -32.37 12.04 18.52
N ALA A 844 -32.51 12.27 17.21
CA ALA A 844 -33.81 12.52 16.62
C ALA A 844 -34.66 11.31 17.01
N VAL A 845 -35.71 11.56 17.79
CA VAL A 845 -36.68 10.54 18.16
C VAL A 845 -37.33 10.09 16.85
N ALA A 846 -36.88 8.95 16.32
CA ALA A 846 -37.62 8.17 15.34
C ALA A 846 -38.37 7.07 16.08
#